data_AF-A0A952MAR0-F1
#
_entry.id   AF-A0A952MAR0-F1
#
_cell.length_a   1.000
_cell.length_b   1.000
_cell.length_c   1.000
_cell.angle_alpha   90.00
_cell.angle_beta   90.00
_cell.angle_gamma   90.00
#
_symmetry.space_group_name_H-M   'P 1'
#
loop_
_entity.id
_entity.type
_entity.pdbx_description
1 polymer ?
#
loop_
_entity_poly.entity_id
_entity_poly.type
_entity_poly.pdbx_seq_one_letter_code
_entity_poly.pdbx_strand_id
1 'polypeptide(L)'
;MPKKVITLFIFFKSIFYTAYTQTDNNSFLYVFTTNESAKPLANGKSNNSELNSILELYNVTKYFQSFPNAKTAELNNIFSIYTNGNIGNLKTALFNSSLFYRIDIGNFYTTEAICNNPIITNDSISNNWLVDDWAIHMIEGPCAYSVTTGSPNIKIGIVDTEFDLNHEDLSSQVQSVWGVQNTGCHHGTIVTGCAAAATNNGKGIMGIGYNSKIKAYCVGNGCSGDPWPGIWQAYLDGCKIINVSWSGIGSYPSFLAVQEIVSNGTVLVTSAGNSTASTAHSIYANIPGVINVSSVNKNNSNGPTGHAQNQWVDLCAPGFAISSTYNPNLSGGNKYGGGWGTSFAAPYVSGTAALIFAVNPCLRPTDVESIIKATTDSIADGNQFLGLLGTGRLNSYKAVLLAQTYGNTIPLITSNTTWITDKYIKGDVTIDGGSTLTINNGAKIFFENDAKIIVKPNAKLIIDSATLTSNCFWQGIEVWGNSSQHQYTYSGNQLYQGFVELKNGALIENAAFAIFLGKPDDWLNIYTGGIVQADSAIFRNNKRDIAFLKYKNFNPQNPLQKRGNLSFFRKTRFETTANLNNGSFPSNHVTMWNVDGVRFYGCTLEINNGVLSDEVKQQLLADYQTYDQLLNQYKGFYTSLIDGGNTALMKQAVENSGTSEIWQLRQKLLGESPYLSKEVLKESSDKTNVLPDAVIFEIFAANPDGVKDEKLMKYLSEKVKPLPEWMIELLQNGSNQTTPRTFLEAAISNTKAQRDRTITYLVQDMISKQQENEEIDHPQLRSWLAAYQTPHGDYQIVDDYFETGNYSAALSILSTIPTVYSLNEKEAEEFTGLQSLFNVLSTVHSTNRNIFLLNENERSAIQNLADNGEGIAKVRACNILSFVYGTECNYNLKLPEANHFFKTDNAPAGKDNPLLPFINAFPNPAKDYIEFSYNLPVGAMEGALSITDLKGMVIHKQQLTAKYGQIAIDTRQWQQGAYLYILSANGKMVANHKFVLVK
;
A
#
# COMPACT_ATOMS: atom_id res chain seq x y z
N MET A 1 16.40 55.37 -32.81
CA MET A 1 17.80 55.76 -33.14
C MET A 1 18.57 55.91 -31.81
N PRO A 2 19.86 55.57 -31.74
CA PRO A 2 20.35 54.19 -31.85
C PRO A 2 21.48 53.81 -30.84
N LYS A 3 21.81 52.50 -30.80
CA LYS A 3 23.17 51.91 -30.78
C LYS A 3 23.92 51.92 -29.40
N LYS A 4 24.73 50.93 -28.98
CA LYS A 4 25.30 49.74 -29.65
C LYS A 4 26.24 48.95 -28.68
N VAL A 5 26.26 47.61 -28.83
CA VAL A 5 27.44 46.72 -29.13
C VAL A 5 28.44 46.52 -27.96
N ILE A 6 28.95 45.33 -27.64
CA ILE A 6 29.88 44.42 -28.36
C ILE A 6 29.87 43.08 -27.59
N THR A 7 29.60 41.87 -28.13
CA THR A 7 30.22 41.02 -29.19
C THR A 7 31.52 40.29 -28.77
N LEU A 8 31.59 38.95 -28.98
CA LEU A 8 32.65 38.17 -29.68
C LEU A 8 32.78 36.74 -29.09
N PHE A 9 33.17 35.64 -29.78
CA PHE A 9 33.42 35.25 -31.18
C PHE A 9 33.45 33.69 -31.21
N ILE A 10 32.78 32.97 -32.14
CA ILE A 10 33.27 32.31 -33.39
C ILE A 10 34.47 31.34 -33.26
N PHE A 11 34.32 30.02 -33.55
CA PHE A 11 34.70 29.35 -34.83
C PHE A 11 34.48 27.82 -34.86
N PHE A 12 34.16 27.37 -36.07
CA PHE A 12 33.77 26.05 -36.61
C PHE A 12 34.71 24.86 -36.36
N LYS A 13 34.18 23.61 -36.34
CA LYS A 13 34.16 22.63 -37.47
C LYS A 13 33.69 21.22 -37.05
N SER A 14 33.10 20.51 -38.04
CA SER A 14 32.95 19.04 -38.18
C SER A 14 32.11 18.28 -37.15
N ILE A 15 30.84 18.01 -37.51
CA ILE A 15 30.00 16.99 -36.88
C ILE A 15 30.19 15.69 -37.65
N PHE A 16 30.93 14.75 -37.07
CA PHE A 16 30.79 13.33 -37.41
C PHE A 16 29.58 12.77 -36.68
N TYR A 17 28.72 12.11 -37.44
CA TYR A 17 27.61 11.31 -36.98
C TYR A 17 28.08 10.23 -35.99
N THR A 18 27.44 10.17 -34.81
CA THR A 18 27.14 8.91 -34.13
C THR A 18 25.64 8.85 -33.96
N ALA A 19 24.99 8.17 -34.88
CA ALA A 19 23.58 7.78 -34.76
C ALA A 19 23.47 6.76 -33.63
N TYR A 20 22.72 7.09 -32.57
CA TYR A 20 22.15 6.07 -31.71
C TYR A 20 20.84 5.61 -32.38
N THR A 21 20.86 4.38 -32.87
CA THR A 21 19.71 3.72 -33.49
C THR A 21 18.77 3.23 -32.39
N GLN A 22 17.70 3.99 -32.10
CA GLN A 22 16.47 3.42 -31.55
C GLN A 22 15.63 2.95 -32.74
N THR A 23 15.69 1.66 -33.04
CA THR A 23 14.71 1.01 -33.93
C THR A 23 13.46 0.71 -33.11
N ASP A 24 12.62 1.73 -32.91
CA ASP A 24 11.25 1.55 -32.45
C ASP A 24 10.43 0.99 -33.62
N ASN A 25 10.45 -0.33 -33.80
CA ASN A 25 9.79 -1.00 -34.93
C ASN A 25 8.24 -0.94 -34.91
N ASN A 26 7.62 -0.19 -33.99
CA ASN A 26 6.17 -0.17 -33.76
C ASN A 26 5.65 1.25 -33.37
N SER A 27 6.16 2.30 -33.98
CA SER A 27 5.69 3.68 -33.72
C SER A 27 5.15 4.34 -34.99
N PHE A 28 4.12 5.16 -34.87
CA PHE A 28 3.60 6.01 -35.95
C PHE A 28 3.47 7.46 -35.46
N LEU A 29 3.28 8.42 -36.36
CA LEU A 29 3.10 9.83 -35.99
C LEU A 29 1.66 10.25 -36.13
N TYR A 30 1.08 10.84 -35.09
CA TYR A 30 -0.09 11.69 -35.22
C TYR A 30 0.37 13.08 -35.65
N VAL A 31 -0.11 13.52 -36.81
CA VAL A 31 0.16 14.86 -37.33
C VAL A 31 -1.13 15.66 -37.38
N PHE A 32 -1.05 16.90 -36.90
CA PHE A 32 -2.20 17.77 -36.75
C PHE A 32 -2.07 18.92 -37.74
N THR A 33 -3.03 19.07 -38.64
CA THR A 33 -3.00 20.14 -39.64
C THR A 33 -4.38 20.63 -40.04
N THR A 34 -4.51 21.96 -40.16
CA THR A 34 -5.63 22.63 -40.82
C THR A 34 -5.30 23.00 -42.27
N ASN A 35 -4.08 22.68 -42.74
CA ASN A 35 -3.64 22.97 -44.11
C ASN A 35 -4.21 21.93 -45.08
N GLU A 36 -5.15 22.35 -45.93
CA GLU A 36 -5.80 21.48 -46.92
C GLU A 36 -4.82 20.80 -47.88
N SER A 37 -3.69 21.44 -48.21
CA SER A 37 -2.69 20.85 -49.12
C SER A 37 -1.93 19.68 -48.50
N ALA A 38 -1.83 19.65 -47.16
CA ALA A 38 -1.13 18.60 -46.43
C ALA A 38 -2.00 17.36 -46.18
N LYS A 39 -3.33 17.45 -46.33
CA LYS A 39 -4.23 16.32 -46.04
C LYS A 39 -3.98 15.12 -46.97
N PRO A 40 -4.10 13.88 -46.46
CA PRO A 40 -3.90 12.67 -47.25
C PRO A 40 -5.02 12.44 -48.25
N LEU A 41 -4.63 12.01 -49.44
CA LEU A 41 -5.49 11.49 -50.50
C LEU A 41 -5.60 9.97 -50.38
N ALA A 42 -6.57 9.37 -51.08
CA ALA A 42 -6.81 7.92 -51.06
C ALA A 42 -5.59 7.06 -51.47
N ASN A 43 -4.61 7.63 -52.16
CA ASN A 43 -3.38 6.96 -52.57
C ASN A 43 -2.22 7.07 -51.55
N GLY A 44 -2.48 7.62 -50.35
CA GLY A 44 -1.47 7.80 -49.30
C GLY A 44 -0.47 8.94 -49.55
N LYS A 45 -0.72 9.81 -50.53
CA LYS A 45 0.03 11.06 -50.78
C LYS A 45 -0.80 12.29 -50.39
N SER A 46 -0.22 13.48 -50.48
CA SER A 46 -0.91 14.77 -50.28
C SER A 46 -0.89 15.62 -51.56
N ASN A 47 -1.57 16.77 -51.56
CA ASN A 47 -1.46 17.77 -52.63
C ASN A 47 -0.21 18.67 -52.51
N ASN A 48 0.62 18.46 -51.49
CA ASN A 48 1.83 19.23 -51.24
C ASN A 48 3.09 18.47 -51.72
N SER A 49 3.82 19.05 -52.67
CA SER A 49 5.00 18.41 -53.29
C SER A 49 6.19 18.28 -52.33
N GLU A 50 6.37 19.22 -51.42
CA GLU A 50 7.42 19.18 -50.39
C GLU A 50 7.12 18.06 -49.39
N LEU A 51 5.88 17.96 -48.92
CA LEU A 51 5.44 16.88 -48.04
C LEU A 51 5.63 15.52 -48.73
N ASN A 52 5.20 15.37 -49.98
CA ASN A 52 5.36 14.11 -50.71
C ASN A 52 6.84 13.70 -50.86
N SER A 53 7.74 14.67 -51.03
CA SER A 53 9.20 14.42 -51.06
C SER A 53 9.72 13.94 -49.70
N ILE A 54 9.21 14.49 -48.59
CA ILE A 54 9.50 14.03 -47.22
C ILE A 54 8.95 12.60 -47.00
N LEU A 55 7.69 12.34 -47.38
CA LEU A 55 7.06 11.02 -47.21
C LEU A 55 7.85 9.93 -47.97
N GLU A 56 8.32 10.22 -49.19
CA GLU A 56 9.15 9.31 -49.99
C GLU A 56 10.55 9.13 -49.38
N LEU A 57 11.22 10.22 -48.99
CA LEU A 57 12.58 10.17 -48.42
C LEU A 57 12.67 9.32 -47.14
N TYR A 58 11.60 9.31 -46.34
CA TYR A 58 11.54 8.61 -45.07
C TYR A 58 10.74 7.30 -45.14
N ASN A 59 10.54 6.69 -46.33
CA ASN A 59 9.84 5.40 -46.47
C ASN A 59 8.49 5.34 -45.74
N VAL A 60 7.64 6.35 -45.91
CA VAL A 60 6.27 6.33 -45.36
C VAL A 60 5.45 5.25 -46.07
N THR A 61 4.84 4.35 -45.29
CA THR A 61 4.07 3.21 -45.78
C THR A 61 2.56 3.44 -45.76
N LYS A 62 2.06 4.27 -44.85
CA LYS A 62 0.65 4.67 -44.78
C LYS A 62 0.52 6.12 -44.34
N TYR A 63 -0.36 6.86 -44.98
CA TYR A 63 -0.76 8.20 -44.56
C TYR A 63 -2.26 8.37 -44.74
N PHE A 64 -3.01 8.53 -43.65
CA PHE A 64 -4.47 8.59 -43.67
C PHE A 64 -5.04 9.39 -42.50
N GLN A 65 -6.32 9.76 -42.58
CA GLN A 65 -7.03 10.45 -41.51
C GLN A 65 -7.25 9.52 -40.32
N SER A 66 -6.81 9.94 -39.13
CA SER A 66 -6.84 9.09 -37.93
C SER A 66 -8.25 8.79 -37.46
N PHE A 67 -9.14 9.77 -37.63
CA PHE A 67 -10.54 9.70 -37.20
C PHE A 67 -11.44 10.21 -38.31
N PRO A 68 -11.63 9.45 -39.42
CA PRO A 68 -12.33 9.93 -40.62
C PRO A 68 -13.81 10.28 -40.40
N ASN A 69 -14.32 9.99 -39.20
CA ASN A 69 -15.74 9.95 -38.85
C ASN A 69 -16.04 10.74 -37.56
N ALA A 70 -15.07 11.50 -37.04
CA ALA A 70 -15.22 12.21 -35.78
C ALA A 70 -16.08 13.48 -35.94
N LYS A 71 -17.02 13.70 -35.00
CA LYS A 71 -17.88 14.89 -34.98
C LYS A 71 -17.16 16.13 -34.44
N THR A 72 -16.10 15.92 -33.66
CA THR A 72 -15.23 16.96 -33.14
C THR A 72 -14.39 17.52 -34.28
N ALA A 73 -14.56 18.81 -34.60
CA ALA A 73 -13.86 19.45 -35.71
C ALA A 73 -12.33 19.35 -35.60
N GLU A 74 -11.83 19.33 -34.36
CA GLU A 74 -10.41 19.18 -34.04
C GLU A 74 -9.89 17.78 -34.39
N LEU A 75 -10.68 16.72 -34.22
CA LEU A 75 -10.29 15.34 -34.55
C LEU A 75 -10.22 15.10 -36.05
N ASN A 76 -10.99 15.84 -36.85
CA ASN A 76 -10.93 15.78 -38.32
C ASN A 76 -9.61 16.31 -38.89
N ASN A 77 -8.85 17.06 -38.10
CA ASN A 77 -7.54 17.61 -38.47
C ASN A 77 -6.37 16.74 -37.99
N ILE A 78 -6.64 15.50 -37.55
CA ILE A 78 -5.62 14.56 -37.08
C ILE A 78 -5.44 13.43 -38.10
N PHE A 79 -4.19 13.20 -38.47
CA PHE A 79 -3.79 12.20 -39.46
C PHE A 79 -2.67 11.32 -38.91
N SER A 80 -2.58 10.08 -39.39
CA SER A 80 -1.58 9.10 -38.97
C SER A 80 -0.59 8.83 -40.09
N ILE A 81 0.72 8.93 -39.79
CA ILE A 81 1.83 8.62 -40.71
C ILE A 81 2.61 7.42 -40.18
N TYR A 82 2.70 6.37 -40.98
CA TYR A 82 3.46 5.15 -40.72
C TYR A 82 4.72 5.14 -41.58
N THR A 83 5.85 4.74 -41.02
CA THR A 83 7.13 4.72 -41.72
C THR A 83 7.93 3.48 -41.38
N ASN A 84 8.63 2.92 -42.36
CA ASN A 84 9.66 1.90 -42.15
C ASN A 84 11.06 2.53 -41.96
N GLY A 85 11.15 3.86 -41.99
CA GLY A 85 12.35 4.66 -41.76
C GLY A 85 12.45 5.17 -40.32
N ASN A 86 13.45 6.01 -40.04
CA ASN A 86 13.67 6.55 -38.70
C ASN A 86 12.58 7.58 -38.34
N ILE A 87 11.70 7.22 -37.39
CA ILE A 87 10.55 8.04 -37.00
C ILE A 87 10.95 9.36 -36.33
N GLY A 88 12.07 9.39 -35.59
CA GLY A 88 12.59 10.62 -34.99
C GLY A 88 13.00 11.64 -36.04
N ASN A 89 13.73 11.18 -37.07
CA ASN A 89 14.13 12.04 -38.20
C ASN A 89 12.93 12.47 -39.03
N LEU A 90 11.96 11.58 -39.26
CA LEU A 90 10.71 11.92 -39.94
C LEU A 90 9.93 12.99 -39.15
N LYS A 91 9.81 12.85 -37.83
CA LYS A 91 9.17 13.85 -36.96
C LYS A 91 9.85 15.21 -37.09
N THR A 92 11.19 15.25 -37.05
CA THR A 92 11.95 16.50 -37.25
C THR A 92 11.72 17.11 -38.62
N ALA A 93 11.71 16.30 -39.69
CA ALA A 93 11.46 16.78 -41.05
C ALA A 93 10.03 17.33 -41.23
N LEU A 94 9.02 16.63 -40.71
CA LEU A 94 7.63 17.07 -40.74
C LEU A 94 7.44 18.35 -39.91
N PHE A 95 8.09 18.46 -38.75
CA PHE A 95 8.05 19.68 -37.93
C PHE A 95 8.65 20.88 -38.68
N ASN A 96 9.81 20.68 -39.34
CA ASN A 96 10.49 21.73 -40.10
C ASN A 96 9.72 22.19 -41.35
N SER A 97 8.84 21.36 -41.91
CA SER A 97 7.99 21.75 -43.05
C SER A 97 6.95 22.82 -42.71
N SER A 98 6.69 23.08 -41.42
CA SER A 98 5.64 24.01 -40.95
C SER A 98 4.21 23.67 -41.42
N LEU A 99 4.00 22.50 -42.02
CA LEU A 99 2.69 22.03 -42.50
C LEU A 99 1.80 21.49 -41.38
N PHE A 100 2.39 21.15 -40.23
CA PHE A 100 1.72 20.57 -39.07
C PHE A 100 1.99 21.43 -37.85
N TYR A 101 0.94 21.83 -37.13
CA TYR A 101 1.07 22.66 -35.92
C TYR A 101 1.36 21.84 -34.66
N ARG A 102 1.21 20.50 -34.75
CA ARG A 102 1.54 19.55 -33.69
C ARG A 102 1.87 18.19 -34.31
N ILE A 103 2.83 17.48 -33.70
CA ILE A 103 3.23 16.13 -34.09
C ILE A 103 3.51 15.31 -32.83
N ASP A 104 2.68 14.30 -32.62
CA ASP A 104 2.78 13.37 -31.49
C ASP A 104 3.22 11.99 -31.98
N ILE A 105 3.94 11.25 -31.14
CA ILE A 105 4.28 9.85 -31.43
C ILE A 105 3.12 8.99 -30.91
N GLY A 106 2.48 8.27 -31.80
CA GLY A 106 1.55 7.20 -31.46
C GLY A 106 2.35 5.93 -31.16
N ASN A 107 2.12 5.35 -29.98
CA ASN A 107 2.61 4.01 -29.67
C ASN A 107 1.62 3.01 -30.26
N PHE A 108 2.10 2.01 -31.02
CA PHE A 108 1.23 0.88 -31.35
C PHE A 108 0.88 0.10 -30.09
N TYR A 109 -0.38 -0.29 -30.03
CA TYR A 109 -0.71 -1.69 -29.81
C TYR A 109 -1.40 -2.18 -31.08
N THR A 110 -0.64 -2.70 -32.06
CA THR A 110 -1.23 -3.45 -33.16
C THR A 110 -1.85 -4.69 -32.56
N THR A 111 -3.17 -4.76 -32.51
CA THR A 111 -3.83 -6.06 -32.45
C THR A 111 -4.38 -6.40 -33.83
N GLU A 112 -3.47 -6.64 -34.78
CA GLU A 112 -3.68 -7.72 -35.77
C GLU A 112 -3.55 -9.08 -35.05
N ALA A 113 -4.18 -9.19 -33.88
CA ALA A 113 -4.16 -10.39 -33.07
C ALA A 113 -5.11 -11.38 -33.72
N ILE A 114 -4.53 -12.26 -34.54
CA ILE A 114 -5.24 -13.39 -35.12
C ILE A 114 -5.33 -14.46 -34.02
N CYS A 115 -6.55 -14.83 -33.66
CA CYS A 115 -6.78 -15.91 -32.73
C CYS A 115 -6.34 -17.25 -33.33
N ASN A 116 -5.26 -17.82 -32.79
CA ASN A 116 -4.71 -19.08 -33.31
C ASN A 116 -5.20 -20.31 -32.55
N ASN A 117 -5.59 -20.16 -31.27
CA ASN A 117 -5.97 -21.26 -30.40
C ASN A 117 -7.19 -20.88 -29.53
N PRO A 118 -8.40 -20.81 -30.11
CA PRO A 118 -9.61 -20.57 -29.32
C PRO A 118 -9.83 -21.70 -28.31
N ILE A 119 -10.29 -21.35 -27.11
CA ILE A 119 -10.76 -22.35 -26.13
C ILE A 119 -12.05 -22.97 -26.63
N ILE A 120 -12.05 -24.29 -26.78
CA ILE A 120 -13.26 -25.06 -27.06
C ILE A 120 -13.87 -25.46 -25.73
N THR A 121 -15.10 -25.02 -25.48
CA THR A 121 -15.86 -25.41 -24.29
C THR A 121 -16.76 -26.61 -24.58
N ASN A 122 -17.20 -27.32 -23.55
CA ASN A 122 -18.08 -28.48 -23.67
C ASN A 122 -19.57 -28.14 -23.49
N ASP A 123 -19.93 -26.85 -23.51
CA ASP A 123 -21.31 -26.39 -23.32
C ASP A 123 -22.18 -26.92 -24.46
N SER A 124 -23.19 -27.71 -24.12
CA SER A 124 -24.02 -28.40 -25.08
C SER A 124 -25.48 -28.30 -24.67
N ILE A 125 -26.30 -27.77 -25.57
CA ILE A 125 -27.75 -27.77 -25.44
C ILE A 125 -28.22 -29.01 -26.17
N SER A 126 -28.16 -30.15 -25.48
CA SER A 126 -28.39 -31.47 -26.06
C SER A 126 -29.74 -31.69 -26.76
N ASN A 127 -30.67 -30.71 -26.83
CA ASN A 127 -32.01 -30.90 -27.40
C ASN A 127 -32.75 -29.65 -27.96
N ASN A 128 -32.11 -28.51 -28.32
CA ASN A 128 -32.90 -27.34 -28.77
C ASN A 128 -32.33 -26.65 -30.03
N TRP A 129 -33.05 -26.76 -31.16
CA TRP A 129 -32.71 -26.21 -32.49
C TRP A 129 -32.80 -24.67 -32.60
N LEU A 130 -32.96 -23.97 -31.47
CA LEU A 130 -33.27 -22.53 -31.40
C LEU A 130 -32.16 -21.70 -30.73
N VAL A 131 -31.02 -22.30 -30.39
CA VAL A 131 -29.91 -21.62 -29.73
C VAL A 131 -28.65 -21.68 -30.58
N ASP A 132 -28.17 -20.51 -30.97
CA ASP A 132 -26.99 -20.28 -31.81
C ASP A 132 -25.99 -19.44 -30.98
N ASP A 133 -24.75 -19.90 -30.88
CA ASP A 133 -23.68 -19.26 -30.11
C ASP A 133 -22.93 -18.19 -30.90
N TRP A 134 -23.38 -17.84 -32.12
CA TRP A 134 -22.76 -16.84 -33.00
C TRP A 134 -22.31 -15.56 -32.27
N ALA A 135 -23.09 -15.09 -31.30
CA ALA A 135 -22.81 -13.84 -30.58
C ALA A 135 -21.47 -13.88 -29.84
N ILE A 136 -21.15 -14.98 -29.16
CA ILE A 136 -19.90 -15.10 -28.40
C ILE A 136 -18.70 -15.25 -29.33
N HIS A 137 -18.86 -15.99 -30.43
CA HIS A 137 -17.82 -16.15 -31.45
C HIS A 137 -17.54 -14.84 -32.17
N MET A 138 -18.58 -14.05 -32.46
CA MET A 138 -18.46 -12.79 -33.20
C MET A 138 -17.73 -11.68 -32.44
N ILE A 139 -17.66 -11.77 -31.11
CA ILE A 139 -16.85 -10.89 -30.26
C ILE A 139 -15.52 -11.53 -29.86
N GLU A 140 -15.12 -12.63 -30.50
CA GLU A 140 -13.88 -13.36 -30.22
C GLU A 140 -13.79 -13.88 -28.77
N GLY A 141 -14.91 -14.28 -28.17
CA GLY A 141 -14.98 -14.77 -26.79
C GLY A 141 -14.10 -16.00 -26.52
N PRO A 142 -14.20 -17.10 -27.30
CA PRO A 142 -13.31 -18.27 -27.18
C PRO A 142 -11.82 -17.94 -27.24
N CYS A 143 -11.46 -16.90 -27.98
CA CYS A 143 -10.10 -16.41 -28.10
C CYS A 143 -9.69 -15.61 -26.86
N ALA A 144 -10.57 -14.76 -26.33
CA ALA A 144 -10.35 -14.09 -25.05
C ALA A 144 -10.13 -15.10 -23.91
N TYR A 145 -10.88 -16.21 -23.91
CA TYR A 145 -10.73 -17.29 -22.92
C TYR A 145 -9.36 -17.96 -22.95
N SER A 146 -8.67 -17.96 -24.10
CA SER A 146 -7.30 -18.48 -24.22
C SER A 146 -6.27 -17.63 -23.46
N VAL A 147 -6.62 -16.36 -23.17
CA VAL A 147 -5.79 -15.43 -22.41
C VAL A 147 -6.19 -15.44 -20.93
N THR A 148 -7.49 -15.36 -20.64
CA THR A 148 -8.04 -15.49 -19.29
C THR A 148 -9.47 -15.99 -19.34
N THR A 149 -9.84 -16.82 -18.38
CA THR A 149 -11.23 -17.24 -18.15
C THR A 149 -11.96 -16.34 -17.15
N GLY A 150 -11.42 -15.16 -16.83
CA GLY A 150 -11.97 -14.28 -15.78
C GLY A 150 -11.57 -14.70 -14.37
N SER A 151 -12.14 -14.04 -13.36
CA SER A 151 -11.83 -14.28 -11.95
C SER A 151 -13.08 -14.15 -11.07
N PRO A 152 -13.30 -15.07 -10.12
CA PRO A 152 -14.45 -15.00 -9.23
C PRO A 152 -14.40 -13.82 -8.25
N ASN A 153 -13.24 -13.16 -8.12
CA ASN A 153 -13.08 -11.95 -7.31
C ASN A 153 -13.58 -10.69 -8.04
N ILE A 154 -13.79 -10.76 -9.35
CA ILE A 154 -14.35 -9.65 -10.14
C ILE A 154 -15.87 -9.82 -10.20
N LYS A 155 -16.56 -8.93 -9.49
CA LYS A 155 -18.02 -8.91 -9.37
C LYS A 155 -18.62 -7.98 -10.41
N ILE A 156 -19.57 -8.50 -11.18
CA ILE A 156 -20.41 -7.74 -12.11
C ILE A 156 -21.77 -7.54 -11.43
N GLY A 157 -22.14 -6.29 -11.17
CA GLY A 157 -23.47 -5.92 -10.72
C GLY A 157 -24.43 -5.84 -11.90
N ILE A 158 -25.46 -6.68 -11.93
CA ILE A 158 -26.51 -6.61 -12.96
C ILE A 158 -27.72 -5.90 -12.35
N VAL A 159 -27.98 -4.67 -12.81
CA VAL A 159 -29.15 -3.88 -12.40
C VAL A 159 -30.24 -4.09 -13.44
N ASP A 160 -31.23 -4.91 -13.08
CA ASP A 160 -32.28 -5.37 -14.00
C ASP A 160 -33.51 -5.89 -13.23
N THR A 161 -34.37 -6.65 -13.88
CA THR A 161 -35.60 -7.24 -13.35
C THR A 161 -35.53 -8.76 -13.41
N GLU A 162 -36.02 -9.44 -12.39
CA GLU A 162 -36.28 -10.88 -12.40
C GLU A 162 -35.04 -11.76 -12.71
N PHE A 163 -34.48 -12.38 -11.67
CA PHE A 163 -33.32 -13.27 -11.78
C PHE A 163 -33.68 -14.70 -11.36
N ASP A 164 -33.57 -15.65 -12.30
CA ASP A 164 -33.71 -17.07 -12.00
C ASP A 164 -32.41 -17.63 -11.40
N LEU A 165 -32.37 -17.70 -10.07
CA LEU A 165 -31.23 -18.20 -9.30
C LEU A 165 -31.08 -19.72 -9.38
N ASN A 166 -32.13 -20.43 -9.78
CA ASN A 166 -32.12 -21.89 -9.84
C ASN A 166 -31.76 -22.41 -11.24
N HIS A 167 -31.58 -21.52 -12.21
CA HIS A 167 -31.15 -21.89 -13.55
C HIS A 167 -29.78 -22.58 -13.51
N GLU A 168 -29.63 -23.69 -14.23
CA GLU A 168 -28.42 -24.51 -14.13
C GLU A 168 -27.12 -23.77 -14.51
N ASP A 169 -27.20 -22.84 -15.45
CA ASP A 169 -26.06 -21.99 -15.82
C ASP A 169 -25.88 -20.73 -14.95
N LEU A 170 -26.81 -20.40 -14.06
CA LEU A 170 -26.73 -19.18 -13.24
C LEU A 170 -26.50 -19.44 -11.76
N SER A 171 -26.98 -20.58 -11.25
CA SER A 171 -26.93 -20.93 -9.82
C SER A 171 -25.52 -20.92 -9.21
N SER A 172 -24.49 -21.23 -10.01
CA SER A 172 -23.09 -21.18 -9.56
C SER A 172 -22.45 -19.79 -9.73
N GLN A 173 -23.09 -18.87 -10.45
CA GLN A 173 -22.53 -17.58 -10.86
C GLN A 173 -23.11 -16.41 -10.07
N VAL A 174 -24.40 -16.45 -9.75
CA VAL A 174 -25.06 -15.40 -8.97
C VAL A 174 -24.81 -15.60 -7.48
N GLN A 175 -24.07 -14.68 -6.86
CA GLN A 175 -23.71 -14.73 -5.45
C GLN A 175 -24.83 -14.24 -4.52
N SER A 176 -25.54 -13.20 -4.96
CA SER A 176 -26.57 -12.56 -4.15
C SER A 176 -27.58 -11.85 -5.04
N VAL A 177 -28.78 -11.68 -4.50
CA VAL A 177 -29.82 -10.80 -5.05
C VAL A 177 -30.15 -9.74 -4.02
N TRP A 178 -30.22 -8.49 -4.48
CA TRP A 178 -30.79 -7.39 -3.73
C TRP A 178 -32.11 -6.93 -4.38
N GLY A 179 -33.07 -6.49 -3.57
CA GLY A 179 -34.38 -6.03 -4.03
C GLY A 179 -35.44 -7.14 -4.12
N VAL A 180 -36.69 -6.74 -4.38
CA VAL A 180 -37.84 -7.67 -4.46
C VAL A 180 -37.92 -8.26 -5.87
N GLN A 181 -37.95 -9.58 -5.96
CA GLN A 181 -38.14 -10.34 -7.21
C GLN A 181 -39.58 -10.19 -7.71
N ASN A 182 -39.81 -9.25 -8.62
CA ASN A 182 -41.11 -9.06 -9.25
C ASN A 182 -41.13 -9.80 -10.61
N THR A 183 -42.07 -10.73 -10.78
CA THR A 183 -42.20 -11.57 -11.98
C THR A 183 -42.88 -10.83 -13.13
N GLY A 184 -42.47 -11.09 -14.38
CA GLY A 184 -43.24 -10.69 -15.58
C GLY A 184 -42.44 -9.99 -16.68
N CYS A 185 -41.11 -9.88 -16.56
CA CYS A 185 -40.24 -9.29 -17.58
C CYS A 185 -39.16 -10.29 -18.08
N HIS A 186 -38.73 -11.23 -17.22
CA HIS A 186 -37.72 -12.28 -17.45
C HIS A 186 -36.36 -11.77 -17.97
N HIS A 187 -36.17 -10.45 -17.97
CA HIS A 187 -35.15 -9.76 -18.74
C HIS A 187 -33.77 -9.88 -18.08
N GLY A 188 -33.69 -9.70 -16.76
CA GLY A 188 -32.45 -9.82 -15.98
C GLY A 188 -31.83 -11.21 -16.02
N THR A 189 -32.66 -12.26 -16.13
CA THR A 189 -32.19 -13.64 -16.33
C THR A 189 -31.44 -13.79 -17.66
N ILE A 190 -31.96 -13.23 -18.75
CA ILE A 190 -31.31 -13.24 -20.07
C ILE A 190 -30.01 -12.42 -20.04
N VAL A 191 -30.07 -11.21 -19.48
CA VAL A 191 -28.91 -10.30 -19.35
C VAL A 191 -27.79 -10.93 -18.54
N THR A 192 -28.12 -11.63 -17.46
CA THR A 192 -27.15 -12.33 -16.61
C THR A 192 -26.45 -13.45 -17.37
N GLY A 193 -27.17 -14.24 -18.16
CA GLY A 193 -26.59 -15.29 -18.99
C GLY A 193 -25.60 -14.75 -20.02
N CYS A 194 -25.94 -13.64 -20.70
CA CYS A 194 -25.03 -13.00 -21.65
C CYS A 194 -23.74 -12.52 -20.96
N ALA A 195 -23.87 -11.97 -19.76
CA ALA A 195 -22.74 -11.42 -19.02
C ALA A 195 -21.79 -12.52 -18.52
N ALA A 196 -22.32 -13.56 -17.84
CA ALA A 196 -21.50 -14.55 -17.15
C ALA A 196 -22.23 -15.88 -16.86
N ALA A 197 -22.95 -16.46 -17.82
CA ALA A 197 -23.39 -17.86 -17.71
C ALA A 197 -22.21 -18.80 -17.38
N ALA A 198 -22.48 -19.83 -16.57
CA ALA A 198 -21.51 -20.89 -16.28
C ALA A 198 -21.04 -21.53 -17.59
N THR A 199 -19.74 -21.42 -17.84
CA THR A 199 -19.12 -21.81 -19.10
C THR A 199 -18.20 -23.00 -18.87
N ASN A 200 -18.16 -23.91 -19.84
CA ASN A 200 -17.49 -25.21 -19.77
C ASN A 200 -18.00 -26.12 -18.64
N ASN A 201 -19.31 -26.08 -18.38
CA ASN A 201 -19.98 -26.90 -17.36
C ASN A 201 -20.73 -28.12 -17.94
N GLY A 202 -20.63 -28.34 -19.25
CA GLY A 202 -21.31 -29.41 -19.98
C GLY A 202 -22.79 -29.15 -20.29
N LYS A 203 -23.27 -27.93 -20.09
CA LYS A 203 -24.69 -27.55 -20.18
C LYS A 203 -24.83 -26.24 -20.93
N GLY A 204 -25.97 -26.05 -21.58
CA GLY A 204 -26.43 -24.70 -21.88
C GLY A 204 -25.53 -23.83 -22.77
N ILE A 205 -25.36 -22.57 -22.35
CA ILE A 205 -24.71 -21.51 -23.14
C ILE A 205 -23.41 -21.00 -22.50
N MET A 206 -22.59 -20.35 -23.31
CA MET A 206 -21.39 -19.63 -22.86
C MET A 206 -21.71 -18.18 -22.46
N GLY A 207 -21.10 -17.70 -21.39
CA GLY A 207 -21.10 -16.29 -20.99
C GLY A 207 -19.72 -15.67 -21.15
N ILE A 208 -19.63 -14.44 -21.64
CA ILE A 208 -18.32 -13.80 -21.89
C ILE A 208 -17.49 -13.59 -20.61
N GLY A 209 -18.13 -13.41 -19.47
CA GLY A 209 -17.46 -13.30 -18.17
C GLY A 209 -16.90 -14.63 -17.63
N TYR A 210 -17.21 -15.77 -18.25
CA TYR A 210 -16.75 -17.13 -17.94
C TYR A 210 -16.72 -17.46 -16.42
N ASN A 211 -15.64 -17.16 -15.68
CA ASN A 211 -15.50 -17.43 -14.24
C ASN A 211 -15.82 -16.22 -13.32
N SER A 212 -16.20 -15.08 -13.88
CA SER A 212 -16.63 -13.90 -13.13
C SER A 212 -17.97 -14.11 -12.43
N LYS A 213 -18.17 -13.44 -11.29
CA LYS A 213 -19.37 -13.62 -10.45
C LYS A 213 -20.34 -12.46 -10.60
N ILE A 214 -21.61 -12.78 -10.45
CA ILE A 214 -22.72 -11.83 -10.58
C ILE A 214 -23.26 -11.48 -9.21
N LYS A 215 -23.47 -10.19 -8.97
CA LYS A 215 -24.41 -9.71 -7.97
C LYS A 215 -25.63 -9.12 -8.69
N ALA A 216 -26.80 -9.62 -8.38
CA ALA A 216 -28.03 -9.22 -9.05
C ALA A 216 -28.78 -8.17 -8.22
N TYR A 217 -29.28 -7.13 -8.89
CA TYR A 217 -30.01 -6.02 -8.27
C TYR A 217 -31.35 -5.88 -8.98
N CYS A 218 -32.39 -6.44 -8.36
CA CYS A 218 -33.75 -6.43 -8.87
C CYS A 218 -34.40 -5.08 -8.61
N VAL A 219 -34.60 -4.32 -9.68
CA VAL A 219 -35.16 -2.97 -9.66
C VAL A 219 -36.47 -2.91 -10.44
N GLY A 220 -37.45 -2.16 -9.92
CA GLY A 220 -38.75 -1.99 -10.57
C GLY A 220 -39.76 -3.10 -10.33
N ASN A 221 -40.95 -2.91 -10.89
CA ASN A 221 -42.09 -3.83 -10.84
C ASN A 221 -42.51 -4.17 -12.27
N GLY A 222 -42.27 -5.41 -12.70
CA GLY A 222 -42.26 -5.76 -14.14
C GLY A 222 -41.14 -5.00 -14.88
N CYS A 223 -41.34 -4.64 -16.14
CA CYS A 223 -40.34 -3.89 -16.94
C CYS A 223 -40.32 -2.36 -16.69
N SER A 224 -40.81 -1.89 -15.53
CA SER A 224 -40.98 -0.46 -15.22
C SER A 224 -40.51 -0.13 -13.79
N GLY A 225 -39.79 0.98 -13.60
CA GLY A 225 -39.20 1.33 -12.30
C GLY A 225 -37.96 2.22 -12.36
N ASP A 226 -37.39 2.47 -11.18
CA ASP A 226 -36.18 3.29 -10.98
C ASP A 226 -34.95 2.39 -10.73
N PRO A 227 -33.90 2.47 -11.57
CA PRO A 227 -32.69 1.67 -11.39
C PRO A 227 -31.73 2.22 -10.32
N TRP A 228 -31.89 3.47 -9.85
CA TRP A 228 -30.92 4.12 -8.97
C TRP A 228 -30.60 3.40 -7.67
N PRO A 229 -31.58 2.87 -6.92
CA PRO A 229 -31.29 2.13 -5.70
C PRO A 229 -30.41 0.92 -5.97
N GLY A 230 -30.62 0.22 -7.09
CA GLY A 230 -29.80 -0.91 -7.50
C GLY A 230 -28.40 -0.50 -7.93
N ILE A 231 -28.25 0.59 -8.70
CA ILE A 231 -26.94 1.14 -9.10
C ILE A 231 -26.12 1.52 -7.87
N TRP A 232 -26.72 2.27 -6.95
CA TRP A 232 -26.04 2.74 -5.75
C TRP A 232 -25.66 1.58 -4.84
N GLN A 233 -26.57 0.63 -4.62
CA GLN A 233 -26.27 -0.55 -3.83
C GLN A 233 -25.17 -1.41 -4.48
N ALA A 234 -25.16 -1.56 -5.80
CA ALA A 234 -24.11 -2.30 -6.51
C ALA A 234 -22.72 -1.69 -6.31
N TYR A 235 -22.65 -0.37 -6.29
CA TYR A 235 -21.45 0.38 -5.95
C TYR A 235 -21.01 0.16 -4.50
N LEU A 236 -21.92 0.30 -3.52
CA LEU A 236 -21.62 0.06 -2.09
C LEU A 236 -21.16 -1.37 -1.82
N ASP A 237 -21.71 -2.32 -2.58
CA ASP A 237 -21.37 -3.74 -2.54
C ASP A 237 -20.00 -4.10 -3.13
N GLY A 238 -19.30 -3.11 -3.69
CA GLY A 238 -17.97 -3.23 -4.28
C GLY A 238 -17.94 -3.88 -5.66
N CYS A 239 -19.02 -3.79 -6.45
CA CYS A 239 -18.99 -4.28 -7.83
C CYS A 239 -17.99 -3.47 -8.67
N LYS A 240 -17.08 -4.14 -9.39
CA LYS A 240 -16.11 -3.46 -10.27
C LYS A 240 -16.72 -3.01 -11.59
N ILE A 241 -17.80 -3.68 -11.99
CA ILE A 241 -18.58 -3.37 -13.19
C ILE A 241 -20.05 -3.33 -12.77
N ILE A 242 -20.79 -2.33 -13.23
CA ILE A 242 -22.25 -2.26 -13.09
C ILE A 242 -22.84 -2.22 -14.49
N ASN A 243 -23.60 -3.25 -14.84
CA ASN A 243 -24.40 -3.29 -16.06
C ASN A 243 -25.79 -2.73 -15.77
N VAL A 244 -26.18 -1.70 -16.52
CA VAL A 244 -27.51 -1.09 -16.43
C VAL A 244 -28.22 -1.20 -17.77
N SER A 245 -29.09 -2.20 -17.88
CA SER A 245 -29.90 -2.46 -19.06
C SER A 245 -31.29 -1.80 -18.92
N TRP A 246 -31.30 -0.51 -18.57
CA TRP A 246 -32.50 0.23 -18.18
C TRP A 246 -32.46 1.68 -18.68
N SER A 247 -33.62 2.24 -19.05
CA SER A 247 -33.78 3.66 -19.36
C SER A 247 -34.27 4.45 -18.14
N GLY A 248 -33.78 5.66 -17.88
CA GLY A 248 -34.31 6.52 -16.79
C GLY A 248 -33.30 7.07 -15.79
N ILE A 249 -32.00 6.92 -16.07
CA ILE A 249 -30.86 7.38 -15.26
C ILE A 249 -30.68 8.93 -15.36
N GLY A 250 -31.72 9.68 -15.75
CA GLY A 250 -31.62 11.02 -16.37
C GLY A 250 -31.66 12.26 -15.47
N SER A 251 -31.58 12.15 -14.13
CA SER A 251 -31.74 13.30 -13.21
C SER A 251 -30.41 13.98 -12.83
N TYR A 252 -30.40 15.14 -12.15
CA TYR A 252 -29.15 15.83 -11.77
C TYR A 252 -28.43 15.18 -10.55
N PRO A 253 -29.12 14.75 -9.47
CA PRO A 253 -28.47 14.01 -8.37
C PRO A 253 -27.75 12.74 -8.85
N SER A 254 -28.33 12.07 -9.83
CA SER A 254 -27.79 10.92 -10.56
C SER A 254 -26.44 11.16 -11.24
N PHE A 255 -26.18 12.36 -11.76
CA PHE A 255 -24.93 12.68 -12.48
C PHE A 255 -23.73 12.67 -11.52
N LEU A 256 -23.86 13.34 -10.37
CA LEU A 256 -22.81 13.36 -9.34
C LEU A 256 -22.56 11.96 -8.77
N ALA A 257 -23.62 11.17 -8.58
CA ALA A 257 -23.49 9.78 -8.14
C ALA A 257 -22.70 8.94 -9.16
N VAL A 258 -22.95 9.07 -10.46
CA VAL A 258 -22.17 8.36 -11.49
C VAL A 258 -20.72 8.82 -11.50
N GLN A 259 -20.45 10.12 -11.33
CA GLN A 259 -19.08 10.61 -11.21
C GLN A 259 -18.36 9.97 -10.02
N GLU A 260 -19.03 9.85 -8.86
CA GLU A 260 -18.47 9.20 -7.68
C GLU A 260 -18.21 7.70 -7.91
N ILE A 261 -19.19 6.98 -8.44
CA ILE A 261 -19.08 5.54 -8.76
C ILE A 261 -17.84 5.29 -9.64
N VAL A 262 -17.69 6.11 -10.68
CA VAL A 262 -16.60 5.98 -11.64
C VAL A 262 -15.26 6.47 -11.08
N SER A 263 -15.24 7.56 -10.30
CA SER A 263 -14.01 8.01 -9.64
C SER A 263 -13.48 7.00 -8.64
N ASN A 264 -14.37 6.20 -8.04
CA ASN A 264 -14.04 5.14 -7.09
C ASN A 264 -13.75 3.79 -7.77
N GLY A 265 -13.52 3.81 -9.08
CA GLY A 265 -12.95 2.68 -9.81
C GLY A 265 -13.98 1.66 -10.33
N THR A 266 -15.27 2.02 -10.38
CA THR A 266 -16.32 1.16 -10.94
C THR A 266 -16.63 1.55 -12.39
N VAL A 267 -16.62 0.58 -13.30
CA VAL A 267 -17.05 0.79 -14.70
C VAL A 267 -18.57 0.71 -14.77
N LEU A 268 -19.21 1.72 -15.35
CA LEU A 268 -20.65 1.70 -15.59
C LEU A 268 -20.92 1.39 -17.08
N VAL A 269 -21.59 0.28 -17.37
CA VAL A 269 -21.94 -0.11 -18.74
C VAL A 269 -23.45 0.04 -18.91
N THR A 270 -23.88 0.84 -19.88
CA THR A 270 -25.31 1.13 -20.09
C THR A 270 -25.75 0.77 -21.49
N SER A 271 -27.02 0.39 -21.64
CA SER A 271 -27.64 0.16 -22.95
C SER A 271 -28.06 1.48 -23.62
N ALA A 272 -27.76 1.69 -24.89
CA ALA A 272 -28.05 2.95 -25.58
C ALA A 272 -29.54 3.23 -25.82
N GLY A 273 -30.39 2.21 -25.72
CA GLY A 273 -31.83 2.28 -25.91
C GLY A 273 -32.31 1.72 -27.25
N ASN A 274 -33.61 1.43 -27.32
CA ASN A 274 -34.22 0.68 -28.43
C ASN A 274 -35.07 1.55 -29.36
N SER A 275 -34.69 2.83 -29.52
CA SER A 275 -35.25 3.75 -30.50
C SER A 275 -34.15 4.61 -31.14
N THR A 276 -34.29 4.95 -32.41
CA THR A 276 -33.29 5.76 -33.16
C THR A 276 -33.11 7.17 -32.61
N ALA A 277 -34.09 7.69 -31.86
CA ALA A 277 -34.07 9.00 -31.22
C ALA A 277 -33.85 8.95 -29.70
N SER A 278 -33.45 7.80 -29.14
CA SER A 278 -33.22 7.67 -27.70
C SER A 278 -32.13 8.64 -27.23
N THR A 279 -32.47 9.54 -26.32
CA THR A 279 -31.55 10.44 -25.60
C THR A 279 -31.40 10.05 -24.13
N ALA A 280 -32.00 8.93 -23.69
CA ALA A 280 -32.18 8.60 -22.28
C ALA A 280 -30.87 8.47 -21.47
N HIS A 281 -29.71 8.43 -22.15
CA HIS A 281 -28.39 8.23 -21.58
C HIS A 281 -27.41 9.40 -21.85
N SER A 282 -27.88 10.47 -22.51
CA SER A 282 -27.01 11.57 -22.98
C SER A 282 -26.34 12.37 -21.86
N ILE A 283 -26.93 12.38 -20.65
CA ILE A 283 -26.48 13.24 -19.55
C ILE A 283 -25.19 12.73 -18.87
N TYR A 284 -24.88 11.43 -18.96
CA TYR A 284 -23.67 10.82 -18.36
C TYR A 284 -22.78 10.11 -19.36
N ALA A 285 -23.17 10.00 -20.64
CA ALA A 285 -22.36 9.37 -21.68
C ALA A 285 -20.99 10.04 -21.91
N ASN A 286 -20.80 11.28 -21.45
CA ASN A 286 -19.52 11.98 -21.52
C ASN A 286 -18.67 11.86 -20.24
N ILE A 287 -19.13 11.13 -19.22
CA ILE A 287 -18.34 10.85 -18.03
C ILE A 287 -17.33 9.75 -18.39
N PRO A 288 -16.01 10.03 -18.39
CA PRO A 288 -15.01 9.01 -18.70
C PRO A 288 -15.11 7.84 -17.72
N GLY A 289 -15.24 6.61 -18.22
CA GLY A 289 -15.49 5.39 -17.45
C GLY A 289 -16.93 4.89 -17.48
N VAL A 290 -17.84 5.62 -18.14
CA VAL A 290 -19.15 5.11 -18.56
C VAL A 290 -19.08 4.62 -20.00
N ILE A 291 -19.62 3.44 -20.27
CA ILE A 291 -19.62 2.82 -21.61
C ILE A 291 -21.06 2.64 -22.07
N ASN A 292 -21.46 3.35 -23.13
CA ASN A 292 -22.79 3.26 -23.70
C ASN A 292 -22.82 2.39 -24.96
N VAL A 293 -23.65 1.35 -24.94
CA VAL A 293 -23.55 0.22 -25.87
C VAL A 293 -24.79 0.12 -26.77
N SER A 294 -24.56 0.19 -28.08
CA SER A 294 -25.57 -0.10 -29.11
C SER A 294 -25.52 -1.59 -29.54
N SER A 295 -26.45 -2.03 -30.38
CA SER A 295 -26.61 -3.45 -30.75
C SER A 295 -26.49 -3.71 -32.25
N VAL A 296 -25.95 -4.88 -32.61
CA VAL A 296 -25.92 -5.43 -33.98
C VAL A 296 -26.41 -6.88 -34.02
N ASN A 297 -26.79 -7.35 -35.22
CA ASN A 297 -27.10 -8.76 -35.49
C ASN A 297 -25.89 -9.52 -36.07
N LYS A 298 -26.09 -10.83 -36.36
CA LYS A 298 -25.07 -11.71 -36.95
C LYS A 298 -24.46 -11.26 -38.28
N ASN A 299 -25.12 -10.35 -39.00
CA ASN A 299 -24.67 -9.80 -40.27
C ASN A 299 -24.02 -8.42 -40.11
N ASN A 300 -23.71 -7.99 -38.88
CA ASN A 300 -23.23 -6.64 -38.56
C ASN A 300 -24.21 -5.52 -38.96
N SER A 301 -25.51 -5.79 -39.01
CA SER A 301 -26.52 -4.76 -39.29
C SER A 301 -27.40 -4.48 -38.08
N ASN A 302 -28.04 -3.31 -38.07
CA ASN A 302 -29.00 -2.87 -37.05
C ASN A 302 -30.25 -3.78 -36.89
N GLY A 303 -30.39 -4.83 -37.71
CA GLY A 303 -31.60 -5.64 -37.73
C GLY A 303 -32.84 -4.88 -38.24
N PRO A 304 -34.02 -5.49 -38.18
CA PRO A 304 -35.28 -4.90 -38.67
C PRO A 304 -35.87 -3.80 -37.77
N THR A 305 -35.31 -3.54 -36.59
CA THR A 305 -35.83 -2.58 -35.59
C THR A 305 -34.79 -1.52 -35.26
N GLY A 306 -35.18 -0.24 -35.22
CA GLY A 306 -34.25 0.88 -35.05
C GLY A 306 -33.75 1.06 -33.62
N HIS A 307 -32.56 0.53 -33.31
CA HIS A 307 -31.85 0.78 -32.06
C HIS A 307 -31.16 2.15 -32.05
N ALA A 308 -30.77 2.61 -30.86
CA ALA A 308 -30.13 3.90 -30.68
C ALA A 308 -28.79 3.97 -31.43
N GLN A 309 -28.74 4.89 -32.39
CA GLN A 309 -27.57 5.22 -33.18
C GLN A 309 -27.40 6.72 -33.08
N ASN A 310 -26.67 7.16 -32.05
CA ASN A 310 -26.54 8.55 -31.70
C ASN A 310 -25.10 8.89 -31.31
N GLN A 311 -24.83 10.17 -31.08
CA GLN A 311 -23.49 10.66 -30.75
C GLN A 311 -22.97 10.24 -29.37
N TRP A 312 -23.82 9.65 -28.54
CA TRP A 312 -23.49 9.22 -27.18
C TRP A 312 -23.19 7.72 -27.10
N VAL A 313 -23.18 7.00 -28.23
CA VAL A 313 -22.80 5.58 -28.31
C VAL A 313 -21.28 5.45 -28.41
N ASP A 314 -20.68 4.62 -27.56
CA ASP A 314 -19.23 4.38 -27.53
C ASP A 314 -18.80 3.23 -28.45
N LEU A 315 -19.61 2.18 -28.52
CA LEU A 315 -19.43 1.01 -29.36
C LEU A 315 -20.74 0.23 -29.53
N CYS A 316 -20.70 -0.83 -30.33
CA CYS A 316 -21.78 -1.80 -30.47
C CYS A 316 -21.33 -3.23 -30.14
N ALA A 317 -22.29 -4.08 -29.78
CA ALA A 317 -22.07 -5.51 -29.53
C ALA A 317 -23.30 -6.33 -30.00
N PRO A 318 -23.22 -7.66 -30.09
CA PRO A 318 -24.37 -8.50 -30.43
C PRO A 318 -25.59 -8.23 -29.55
N GLY A 319 -26.74 -7.93 -30.16
CA GLY A 319 -27.97 -7.65 -29.41
C GLY A 319 -29.27 -8.03 -30.13
N PHE A 320 -29.22 -8.75 -31.25
CA PHE A 320 -30.42 -9.17 -31.99
C PHE A 320 -30.49 -10.68 -32.20
N ALA A 321 -31.59 -11.32 -31.81
CA ALA A 321 -31.71 -12.78 -31.79
C ALA A 321 -30.59 -13.43 -30.96
N ILE A 322 -30.37 -12.88 -29.77
CA ILE A 322 -29.39 -13.38 -28.81
C ILE A 322 -30.02 -14.51 -28.01
N SER A 323 -29.42 -15.68 -28.07
CA SER A 323 -29.81 -16.82 -27.25
C SER A 323 -29.13 -16.76 -25.89
N SER A 324 -29.91 -16.86 -24.82
CA SER A 324 -29.40 -16.84 -23.44
C SER A 324 -30.29 -17.67 -22.51
N THR A 325 -29.90 -17.73 -21.24
CA THR A 325 -30.69 -18.30 -20.14
C THR A 325 -32.05 -17.60 -20.06
N TYR A 326 -33.12 -18.37 -19.97
CA TYR A 326 -34.48 -17.85 -20.03
C TYR A 326 -35.38 -18.63 -19.10
N ASN A 327 -36.19 -17.96 -18.29
CA ASN A 327 -37.23 -18.67 -17.53
C ASN A 327 -38.49 -17.81 -17.42
N PRO A 328 -39.53 -18.07 -18.23
CA PRO A 328 -40.76 -17.32 -18.13
C PRO A 328 -41.48 -17.67 -16.83
N ASN A 329 -41.68 -16.65 -16.00
CA ASN A 329 -42.45 -16.60 -14.76
C ASN A 329 -41.83 -17.39 -13.60
N LEU A 330 -40.51 -17.56 -13.58
CA LEU A 330 -39.81 -18.40 -12.59
C LEU A 330 -40.46 -19.79 -12.43
N SER A 331 -41.10 -20.30 -13.49
CA SER A 331 -42.02 -21.44 -13.47
C SER A 331 -41.32 -22.80 -13.32
N GLY A 332 -40.01 -22.78 -13.10
CA GLY A 332 -39.13 -23.94 -13.12
C GLY A 332 -38.83 -24.46 -14.53
N GLY A 333 -37.69 -25.17 -14.62
CA GLY A 333 -37.16 -25.74 -15.86
C GLY A 333 -36.04 -24.90 -16.45
N ASN A 334 -34.86 -25.51 -16.62
CA ASN A 334 -33.71 -24.90 -17.27
C ASN A 334 -34.03 -24.67 -18.76
N LYS A 335 -34.44 -23.45 -19.11
CA LYS A 335 -34.86 -23.09 -20.45
C LYS A 335 -33.89 -22.06 -21.04
N TYR A 336 -33.79 -22.08 -22.36
CA TYR A 336 -32.97 -21.16 -23.12
C TYR A 336 -33.85 -20.50 -24.17
N GLY A 337 -33.65 -19.20 -24.39
CA GLY A 337 -34.54 -18.37 -25.19
C GLY A 337 -33.81 -17.23 -25.89
N GLY A 338 -34.46 -16.71 -26.93
CA GLY A 338 -33.94 -15.62 -27.76
C GLY A 338 -34.52 -14.26 -27.40
N GLY A 339 -33.69 -13.20 -27.39
CA GLY A 339 -34.11 -11.81 -27.18
C GLY A 339 -33.51 -10.83 -28.21
N TRP A 340 -34.03 -9.60 -28.24
CA TRP A 340 -33.45 -8.49 -28.99
C TRP A 340 -33.46 -7.19 -28.15
N GLY A 341 -32.42 -6.37 -28.27
CA GLY A 341 -32.26 -5.14 -27.50
C GLY A 341 -30.80 -4.74 -27.25
N THR A 342 -30.56 -3.43 -27.12
CA THR A 342 -29.29 -2.89 -26.60
C THR A 342 -28.99 -3.37 -25.19
N SER A 343 -30.04 -3.71 -24.42
CA SER A 343 -29.99 -4.38 -23.13
C SER A 343 -29.28 -5.74 -23.14
N PHE A 344 -29.21 -6.42 -24.28
CA PHE A 344 -28.49 -7.70 -24.43
C PHE A 344 -27.08 -7.52 -25.01
N ALA A 345 -26.77 -6.34 -25.56
CA ALA A 345 -25.43 -5.97 -26.02
C ALA A 345 -24.54 -5.48 -24.87
N ALA A 346 -25.08 -4.64 -23.97
CA ALA A 346 -24.40 -4.15 -22.78
C ALA A 346 -23.75 -5.25 -21.91
N PRO A 347 -24.40 -6.39 -21.60
CA PRO A 347 -23.79 -7.44 -20.78
C PRO A 347 -22.57 -8.10 -21.42
N TYR A 348 -22.46 -8.15 -22.76
CA TYR A 348 -21.26 -8.66 -23.42
C TYR A 348 -20.04 -7.74 -23.18
N VAL A 349 -20.28 -6.42 -23.18
CA VAL A 349 -19.25 -5.43 -22.82
C VAL A 349 -18.90 -5.54 -21.33
N SER A 350 -19.91 -5.69 -20.47
CA SER A 350 -19.72 -5.85 -19.01
C SER A 350 -18.88 -7.07 -18.65
N GLY A 351 -19.16 -8.24 -19.24
CA GLY A 351 -18.34 -9.43 -18.99
C GLY A 351 -16.96 -9.36 -19.66
N THR A 352 -16.80 -8.67 -20.80
CA THR A 352 -15.47 -8.38 -21.36
C THR A 352 -14.65 -7.48 -20.44
N ALA A 353 -15.26 -6.44 -19.85
CA ALA A 353 -14.62 -5.61 -18.83
C ALA A 353 -14.18 -6.45 -17.62
N ALA A 354 -14.94 -7.48 -17.24
CA ALA A 354 -14.55 -8.41 -16.20
C ALA A 354 -13.30 -9.25 -16.57
N LEU A 355 -13.18 -9.69 -17.83
CA LEU A 355 -11.95 -10.33 -18.32
C LEU A 355 -10.75 -9.36 -18.31
N ILE A 356 -10.96 -8.10 -18.70
CA ILE A 356 -9.93 -7.04 -18.65
C ILE A 356 -9.41 -6.86 -17.21
N PHE A 357 -10.32 -6.75 -16.23
CA PHE A 357 -9.91 -6.65 -14.83
C PHE A 357 -9.26 -7.93 -14.30
N ALA A 358 -9.59 -9.10 -14.85
CA ALA A 358 -8.94 -10.35 -14.45
C ALA A 358 -7.46 -10.39 -14.86
N VAL A 359 -7.07 -9.77 -15.97
CA VAL A 359 -5.66 -9.67 -16.38
C VAL A 359 -4.95 -8.44 -15.82
N ASN A 360 -5.68 -7.35 -15.56
CA ASN A 360 -5.14 -6.14 -14.96
C ASN A 360 -6.18 -5.49 -14.02
N PRO A 361 -6.20 -5.85 -12.72
CA PRO A 361 -7.21 -5.40 -11.77
C PRO A 361 -7.08 -3.92 -11.37
N CYS A 362 -5.97 -3.28 -11.74
CA CYS A 362 -5.62 -1.92 -11.32
C CYS A 362 -5.95 -0.85 -12.35
N LEU A 363 -6.57 -1.23 -13.48
CA LEU A 363 -6.99 -0.29 -14.50
C LEU A 363 -8.04 0.68 -13.97
N ARG A 364 -8.02 1.92 -14.48
CA ARG A 364 -9.09 2.88 -14.22
C ARG A 364 -10.28 2.58 -15.12
N PRO A 365 -11.50 2.94 -14.70
CA PRO A 365 -12.65 2.84 -15.60
C PRO A 365 -12.43 3.52 -16.95
N THR A 366 -11.73 4.65 -16.97
CA THR A 366 -11.33 5.37 -18.19
C THR A 366 -10.34 4.59 -19.06
N ASP A 367 -9.43 3.83 -18.45
CA ASP A 367 -8.50 2.96 -19.16
C ASP A 367 -9.24 1.76 -19.77
N VAL A 368 -10.16 1.15 -19.01
CA VAL A 368 -11.02 0.06 -19.50
C VAL A 368 -11.88 0.52 -20.68
N GLU A 369 -12.54 1.67 -20.56
CA GLU A 369 -13.28 2.30 -21.66
C GLU A 369 -12.38 2.51 -22.89
N SER A 370 -11.18 3.10 -22.69
CA SER A 370 -10.24 3.39 -23.76
C SER A 370 -9.74 2.12 -24.45
N ILE A 371 -9.42 1.07 -23.68
CA ILE A 371 -8.99 -0.23 -24.18
C ILE A 371 -10.07 -0.84 -25.07
N ILE A 372 -11.32 -0.88 -24.58
CA ILE A 372 -12.45 -1.44 -25.31
C ILE A 372 -12.68 -0.67 -26.61
N LYS A 373 -12.74 0.66 -26.55
CA LYS A 373 -12.96 1.53 -27.73
C LYS A 373 -11.84 1.42 -28.76
N ALA A 374 -10.59 1.33 -28.32
CA ALA A 374 -9.42 1.22 -29.19
C ALA A 374 -9.28 -0.14 -29.89
N THR A 375 -9.98 -1.17 -29.39
CA THR A 375 -9.82 -2.56 -29.87
C THR A 375 -11.03 -3.09 -30.64
N THR A 376 -12.04 -2.26 -30.87
CA THR A 376 -13.23 -2.63 -31.66
C THR A 376 -12.88 -3.00 -33.10
N ASP A 377 -13.70 -3.87 -33.68
CA ASP A 377 -13.67 -4.19 -35.11
C ASP A 377 -14.57 -3.21 -35.89
N SER A 378 -14.04 -2.68 -36.99
CA SER A 378 -14.84 -1.87 -37.92
C SER A 378 -15.86 -2.73 -38.65
N ILE A 379 -17.07 -2.21 -38.88
CA ILE A 379 -18.19 -2.94 -39.50
C ILE A 379 -18.87 -2.12 -40.60
N ALA A 380 -19.43 -2.81 -41.61
CA ALA A 380 -19.98 -2.21 -42.83
C ALA A 380 -21.16 -1.25 -42.58
N ASP A 381 -22.03 -1.54 -41.61
CA ASP A 381 -23.15 -0.67 -41.23
C ASP A 381 -22.67 0.63 -40.56
N GLY A 382 -21.45 0.61 -40.00
CA GLY A 382 -20.74 1.82 -39.56
C GLY A 382 -20.49 2.83 -40.69
N ASN A 383 -20.49 2.40 -41.96
CA ASN A 383 -20.40 3.30 -43.11
C ASN A 383 -21.74 4.00 -43.41
N GLN A 384 -22.87 3.40 -43.04
CA GLN A 384 -24.21 3.97 -43.22
C GLN A 384 -24.60 4.88 -42.04
N PHE A 385 -24.12 4.55 -40.84
CA PHE A 385 -24.38 5.28 -39.59
C PHE A 385 -23.08 5.85 -39.01
N LEU A 386 -22.35 6.58 -39.85
CA LEU A 386 -21.01 7.10 -39.56
C LEU A 386 -20.99 7.92 -38.26
N GLY A 387 -20.22 7.47 -37.28
CA GLY A 387 -20.10 8.13 -35.97
C GLY A 387 -21.35 8.03 -35.08
N LEU A 388 -22.25 7.08 -35.35
CA LEU A 388 -23.47 6.82 -34.57
C LEU A 388 -23.51 5.42 -33.93
N LEU A 389 -22.59 4.51 -34.30
CA LEU A 389 -22.38 3.20 -33.68
C LEU A 389 -21.12 3.15 -32.81
N GLY A 390 -20.60 4.33 -32.45
CA GLY A 390 -19.34 4.47 -31.71
C GLY A 390 -18.13 4.05 -32.53
N THR A 391 -17.17 3.41 -31.86
CA THR A 391 -15.87 3.01 -32.42
C THR A 391 -15.92 1.76 -33.31
N GLY A 392 -16.92 0.90 -33.11
CA GLY A 392 -17.08 -0.34 -33.87
C GLY A 392 -17.75 -1.44 -33.05
N ARG A 393 -17.65 -2.69 -33.52
CA ARG A 393 -18.12 -3.87 -32.79
C ARG A 393 -17.09 -4.30 -31.74
N LEU A 394 -17.56 -4.69 -30.56
CA LEU A 394 -16.72 -5.28 -29.51
C LEU A 394 -15.86 -6.44 -30.04
N ASN A 395 -14.57 -6.43 -29.69
CA ASN A 395 -13.66 -7.55 -29.85
C ASN A 395 -12.97 -7.83 -28.51
N SER A 396 -13.42 -8.88 -27.82
CA SER A 396 -12.99 -9.19 -26.46
C SER A 396 -11.54 -9.67 -26.41
N TYR A 397 -11.08 -10.43 -27.41
CA TYR A 397 -9.71 -10.93 -27.45
C TYR A 397 -8.68 -9.80 -27.56
N LYS A 398 -8.88 -8.86 -28.50
CA LYS A 398 -8.01 -7.69 -28.67
C LYS A 398 -8.00 -6.81 -27.42
N ALA A 399 -9.17 -6.62 -26.79
CA ALA A 399 -9.29 -5.84 -25.57
C ALA A 399 -8.50 -6.45 -24.40
N VAL A 400 -8.63 -7.76 -24.18
CA VAL A 400 -7.92 -8.47 -23.10
C VAL A 400 -6.40 -8.49 -23.33
N LEU A 401 -5.95 -8.71 -24.57
CA LEU A 401 -4.52 -8.65 -24.91
C LEU A 401 -3.93 -7.26 -24.66
N LEU A 402 -4.64 -6.21 -25.08
CA LEU A 402 -4.20 -4.85 -24.83
C LEU A 402 -4.11 -4.56 -23.32
N ALA A 403 -5.12 -5.00 -22.54
CA ALA A 403 -5.14 -4.83 -21.10
C ALA A 403 -3.93 -5.46 -20.38
N GLN A 404 -3.44 -6.62 -20.85
CA GLN A 404 -2.23 -7.25 -20.29
C GLN A 404 -0.99 -6.37 -20.41
N THR A 405 -0.86 -5.62 -21.50
CA THR A 405 0.30 -4.77 -21.79
C THR A 405 0.06 -3.29 -21.51
N TYR A 406 -1.15 -2.91 -21.08
CA TYR A 406 -1.53 -1.52 -20.93
C TYR A 406 -0.70 -0.80 -19.86
N GLY A 407 -0.13 0.34 -20.24
CA GLY A 407 0.66 1.19 -19.35
C GLY A 407 2.00 1.60 -19.95
N ASN A 408 2.67 2.54 -19.28
CA ASN A 408 4.01 2.98 -19.66
C ASN A 408 5.04 2.25 -18.82
N THR A 409 5.93 1.49 -19.46
CA THR A 409 7.13 0.96 -18.80
C THR A 409 8.23 2.01 -18.85
N ILE A 410 8.57 2.59 -17.71
CA ILE A 410 9.64 3.61 -17.60
C ILE A 410 10.70 3.12 -16.62
N PRO A 411 11.68 2.32 -17.07
CA PRO A 411 12.56 1.62 -16.14
C PRO A 411 13.61 2.53 -15.46
N LEU A 412 14.11 3.58 -16.14
CA LEU A 412 15.22 4.39 -15.62
C LEU A 412 15.20 5.83 -16.12
N ILE A 413 15.28 6.80 -15.20
CA ILE A 413 15.48 8.23 -15.44
C ILE A 413 16.95 8.56 -15.20
N THR A 414 17.70 8.80 -16.27
CA THR A 414 19.15 9.10 -16.25
C THR A 414 19.49 10.57 -16.54
N SER A 415 18.47 11.41 -16.70
CA SER A 415 18.62 12.85 -16.88
C SER A 415 17.42 13.59 -16.32
N ASN A 416 17.57 14.89 -16.08
CA ASN A 416 16.47 15.74 -15.61
C ASN A 416 15.26 15.63 -16.54
N THR A 417 14.12 15.23 -15.98
CA THR A 417 12.90 14.88 -16.71
C THR A 417 11.70 15.53 -16.02
N THR A 418 10.71 15.99 -16.81
CA THR A 418 9.48 16.59 -16.28
C THR A 418 8.25 15.87 -16.85
N TRP A 419 7.31 15.51 -15.98
CA TRP A 419 5.99 14.99 -16.34
C TRP A 419 4.90 16.01 -16.02
N ILE A 420 4.16 16.42 -17.04
CA ILE A 420 3.11 17.46 -16.99
C ILE A 420 1.71 16.92 -17.35
N THR A 421 1.61 15.63 -17.62
CA THR A 421 0.38 14.95 -18.09
C THR A 421 0.18 13.66 -17.30
N ASP A 422 -1.07 13.23 -17.25
CA ASP A 422 -1.44 11.96 -16.62
C ASP A 422 -0.73 10.78 -17.27
N LYS A 423 -0.31 9.82 -16.43
CA LYS A 423 0.36 8.59 -16.88
C LYS A 423 -0.13 7.40 -16.07
N TYR A 424 -0.26 6.26 -16.74
CA TYR A 424 -0.35 4.97 -16.08
C TYR A 424 1.03 4.29 -16.18
N ILE A 425 1.63 3.95 -15.05
CA ILE A 425 2.96 3.39 -14.94
C ILE A 425 2.87 1.89 -14.66
N LYS A 426 3.53 1.13 -15.52
CA LYS A 426 3.70 -0.32 -15.39
C LYS A 426 5.16 -0.61 -14.99
N GLY A 427 5.35 -1.23 -13.84
CA GLY A 427 6.65 -1.51 -13.23
C GLY A 427 7.27 -0.31 -12.49
N ASP A 428 8.49 -0.53 -12.02
CA ASP A 428 9.23 0.43 -11.20
C ASP A 428 9.77 1.61 -12.01
N VAL A 429 9.79 2.79 -11.38
CA VAL A 429 10.47 3.99 -11.90
C VAL A 429 11.71 4.24 -11.06
N THR A 430 12.90 4.07 -11.65
CA THR A 430 14.16 4.37 -10.97
C THR A 430 14.71 5.72 -11.40
N ILE A 431 15.02 6.61 -10.46
CA ILE A 431 15.73 7.86 -10.72
C ILE A 431 17.20 7.68 -10.33
N ASP A 432 18.09 7.80 -11.32
CA ASP A 432 19.51 7.55 -11.12
C ASP A 432 20.25 8.79 -10.56
N GLY A 433 21.38 8.55 -9.91
CA GLY A 433 22.15 9.61 -9.26
C GLY A 433 22.52 10.75 -10.22
N GLY A 434 22.33 11.99 -9.78
CA GLY A 434 22.54 13.19 -10.61
C GLY A 434 21.32 13.60 -11.45
N SER A 435 20.25 12.80 -11.45
CA SER A 435 19.02 13.09 -12.20
C SER A 435 17.90 13.58 -11.29
N THR A 436 17.02 14.42 -11.85
CA THR A 436 15.81 14.89 -11.20
C THR A 436 14.57 14.51 -12.00
N LEU A 437 13.57 13.88 -11.36
CA LEU A 437 12.22 13.78 -11.92
C LEU A 437 11.33 14.85 -11.27
N THR A 438 10.70 15.68 -12.08
CA THR A 438 9.69 16.66 -11.63
C THR A 438 8.33 16.26 -12.17
N ILE A 439 7.32 16.19 -11.30
CA ILE A 439 5.93 15.89 -11.66
C ILE A 439 5.09 17.08 -11.21
N ASN A 440 4.41 17.74 -12.16
CA ASN A 440 3.72 18.99 -11.89
C ASN A 440 2.51 19.24 -12.81
N ASN A 441 1.96 20.46 -12.76
CA ASN A 441 0.84 20.91 -13.60
C ASN A 441 -0.45 20.09 -13.41
N GLY A 442 -0.75 19.66 -12.18
CA GLY A 442 -1.94 18.85 -11.90
C GLY A 442 -1.86 17.41 -12.38
N ALA A 443 -0.71 16.96 -12.91
CA ALA A 443 -0.57 15.61 -13.45
C ALA A 443 -0.90 14.55 -12.40
N LYS A 444 -1.71 13.56 -12.80
CA LYS A 444 -2.03 12.38 -12.00
C LYS A 444 -1.31 11.16 -12.53
N ILE A 445 -0.42 10.61 -11.73
CA ILE A 445 0.36 9.43 -12.06
C ILE A 445 -0.21 8.24 -11.32
N PHE A 446 -0.68 7.25 -12.09
CA PHE A 446 -1.28 6.02 -11.59
C PHE A 446 -0.26 4.89 -11.68
N PHE A 447 -0.13 4.11 -10.60
CA PHE A 447 0.76 2.96 -10.52
C PHE A 447 -0.03 1.65 -10.48
N GLU A 448 0.55 0.58 -11.02
CA GLU A 448 0.08 -0.78 -10.73
C GLU A 448 0.45 -1.22 -9.31
N ASN A 449 -0.17 -2.30 -8.81
CA ASN A 449 -0.09 -2.75 -7.41
C ASN A 449 1.35 -2.94 -6.87
N ASP A 450 2.27 -3.38 -7.72
CA ASP A 450 3.64 -3.71 -7.28
C ASP A 450 4.67 -2.66 -7.70
N ALA A 451 4.24 -1.62 -8.42
CA ALA A 451 5.12 -0.55 -8.87
C ALA A 451 5.50 0.40 -7.72
N LYS A 452 6.74 0.89 -7.80
CA LYS A 452 7.31 1.91 -6.91
C LYS A 452 8.14 2.92 -7.66
N ILE A 453 8.43 4.03 -6.99
CA ILE A 453 9.51 4.94 -7.39
C ILE A 453 10.72 4.67 -6.50
N ILE A 454 11.90 4.52 -7.11
CA ILE A 454 13.18 4.42 -6.41
C ILE A 454 13.98 5.69 -6.66
N VAL A 455 14.27 6.44 -5.60
CA VAL A 455 15.13 7.63 -5.63
C VAL A 455 16.49 7.25 -5.08
N LYS A 456 17.48 7.05 -5.96
CA LYS A 456 18.84 6.66 -5.56
C LYS A 456 19.61 7.79 -4.86
N PRO A 457 20.74 7.48 -4.20
CA PRO A 457 21.67 8.51 -3.73
C PRO A 457 22.02 9.52 -4.83
N ASN A 458 22.05 10.81 -4.48
CA ASN A 458 22.26 11.92 -5.41
C ASN A 458 21.14 12.15 -6.45
N ALA A 459 20.02 11.44 -6.37
CA ALA A 459 18.84 11.66 -7.22
C ALA A 459 17.79 12.50 -6.49
N LYS A 460 16.93 13.18 -7.27
CA LYS A 460 15.86 14.02 -6.73
C LYS A 460 14.50 13.70 -7.37
N LEU A 461 13.46 13.62 -6.55
CA LEU A 461 12.07 13.61 -6.98
C LEU A 461 11.37 14.87 -6.46
N ILE A 462 10.69 15.59 -7.35
CA ILE A 462 9.90 16.78 -7.02
C ILE A 462 8.46 16.53 -7.44
N ILE A 463 7.54 16.65 -6.49
CA ILE A 463 6.10 16.58 -6.73
C ILE A 463 5.52 17.95 -6.38
N ASP A 464 4.99 18.64 -7.38
CA ASP A 464 4.54 20.03 -7.28
C ASP A 464 3.12 20.17 -7.84
N SER A 465 2.13 20.24 -6.96
CA SER A 465 0.72 20.27 -7.36
C SER A 465 0.35 19.09 -8.28
N ALA A 466 0.84 17.90 -7.95
CA ALA A 466 0.60 16.65 -8.69
C ALA A 466 0.12 15.54 -7.75
N THR A 467 -0.50 14.50 -8.31
CA THR A 467 -1.01 13.36 -7.56
C THR A 467 -0.30 12.07 -7.96
N LEU A 468 0.20 11.32 -6.99
CA LEU A 468 0.64 9.93 -7.17
C LEU A 468 -0.36 9.01 -6.48
N THR A 469 -0.94 8.08 -7.23
CA THR A 469 -2.02 7.24 -6.72
C THR A 469 -2.06 5.88 -7.43
N SER A 470 -2.98 5.03 -7.02
CA SER A 470 -3.29 3.77 -7.64
C SER A 470 -4.74 3.42 -7.36
N ASN A 471 -5.40 2.76 -8.32
CA ASN A 471 -6.73 2.15 -8.10
C ASN A 471 -6.62 0.80 -7.38
N CYS A 472 -5.41 0.25 -7.31
CA CYS A 472 -4.98 -0.78 -6.39
C CYS A 472 -4.19 -0.17 -5.23
N PHE A 473 -3.36 -0.96 -4.57
CA PHE A 473 -2.47 -0.52 -3.51
C PHE A 473 -1.01 -0.60 -3.98
N TRP A 474 -0.40 0.52 -4.35
CA TRP A 474 0.98 0.55 -4.91
C TRP A 474 2.04 0.55 -3.81
N GLN A 475 3.31 0.27 -4.15
CA GLN A 475 4.36 0.11 -3.12
C GLN A 475 4.85 1.46 -2.57
N GLY A 476 4.71 2.55 -3.34
CA GLY A 476 5.07 3.91 -2.94
C GLY A 476 6.48 4.32 -3.36
N ILE A 477 7.14 5.16 -2.55
CA ILE A 477 8.45 5.76 -2.88
C ILE A 477 9.53 5.25 -1.93
N GLU A 478 10.59 4.66 -2.48
CA GLU A 478 11.81 4.34 -1.75
C GLU A 478 12.85 5.45 -1.95
N VAL A 479 13.38 5.98 -0.86
CA VAL A 479 14.38 7.07 -0.88
C VAL A 479 15.68 6.56 -0.32
N TRP A 480 16.55 6.09 -1.19
CA TRP A 480 17.80 5.43 -0.83
C TRP A 480 18.87 6.46 -0.44
N GLY A 481 19.45 6.26 0.73
CA GLY A 481 20.53 7.05 1.27
C GLY A 481 21.88 6.35 1.30
N ASN A 482 22.81 6.91 2.06
CA ASN A 482 24.05 6.29 2.50
C ASN A 482 24.22 6.55 4.00
N SER A 483 24.12 5.49 4.80
CA SER A 483 24.10 5.60 6.26
C SER A 483 25.42 6.04 6.90
N SER A 484 26.51 5.98 6.14
CA SER A 484 27.84 6.44 6.55
C SER A 484 28.14 7.89 6.14
N GLN A 485 27.20 8.57 5.46
CA GLN A 485 27.38 9.92 4.94
C GLN A 485 26.36 10.89 5.53
N HIS A 486 26.71 12.17 5.58
CA HIS A 486 25.82 13.23 6.08
C HIS A 486 24.72 13.62 5.06
N GLN A 487 23.73 14.40 5.50
CA GLN A 487 22.62 14.87 4.65
C GLN A 487 22.86 16.22 3.95
N TYR A 488 23.94 16.93 4.27
CA TYR A 488 24.26 18.22 3.64
C TYR A 488 24.85 18.04 2.23
N THR A 489 24.68 19.05 1.37
CA THR A 489 25.43 19.15 0.12
C THR A 489 26.92 19.36 0.41
N TYR A 490 27.78 18.61 -0.27
CA TYR A 490 29.24 18.69 -0.12
C TYR A 490 29.91 18.73 -1.48
N SER A 491 31.02 19.49 -1.58
CA SER A 491 31.90 19.64 -2.76
C SER A 491 31.27 19.34 -4.13
N GLY A 492 30.74 20.36 -4.81
CA GLY A 492 30.16 20.21 -6.15
C GLY A 492 28.66 19.93 -6.21
N ASN A 493 27.90 20.32 -5.17
CA ASN A 493 26.44 20.13 -5.05
C ASN A 493 25.96 18.65 -5.03
N GLN A 494 26.86 17.71 -4.74
CA GLN A 494 26.49 16.30 -4.63
C GLN A 494 25.77 16.04 -3.30
N LEU A 495 24.62 15.36 -3.37
CA LEU A 495 23.93 14.80 -2.21
C LEU A 495 24.29 13.32 -2.10
N TYR A 496 24.70 12.87 -0.92
CA TYR A 496 24.91 11.43 -0.66
C TYR A 496 23.60 10.66 -0.43
N GLN A 497 22.49 11.39 -0.42
CA GLN A 497 21.17 10.88 -0.07
C GLN A 497 20.22 11.08 -1.25
N GLY A 498 19.26 10.19 -1.42
CA GLY A 498 18.09 10.45 -2.24
C GLY A 498 17.24 11.55 -1.59
N PHE A 499 16.59 12.36 -2.43
CA PHE A 499 15.85 13.53 -1.98
C PHE A 499 14.45 13.58 -2.60
N VAL A 500 13.43 13.75 -1.76
CA VAL A 500 12.04 13.98 -2.19
C VAL A 500 11.55 15.34 -1.71
N GLU A 501 10.98 16.12 -2.62
CA GLU A 501 10.31 17.40 -2.36
C GLU A 501 8.81 17.29 -2.69
N LEU A 502 7.94 17.68 -1.76
CA LEU A 502 6.50 17.80 -1.99
C LEU A 502 6.05 19.22 -1.70
N LYS A 503 5.32 19.84 -2.63
CA LYS A 503 4.84 21.21 -2.47
C LYS A 503 3.51 21.50 -3.18
N ASN A 504 2.90 22.62 -2.81
CA ASN A 504 1.73 23.21 -3.47
C ASN A 504 0.54 22.24 -3.63
N GLY A 505 0.23 21.49 -2.57
CA GLY A 505 -0.87 20.52 -2.60
C GLY A 505 -0.53 19.19 -3.27
N ALA A 506 0.75 18.85 -3.40
CA ALA A 506 1.18 17.53 -3.82
C ALA A 506 0.49 16.44 -2.97
N LEU A 507 -0.08 15.45 -3.65
CA LEU A 507 -0.88 14.38 -3.05
C LEU A 507 -0.24 13.03 -3.32
N ILE A 508 -0.03 12.24 -2.28
CA ILE A 508 0.31 10.82 -2.39
C ILE A 508 -0.75 9.99 -1.68
N GLU A 509 -1.38 9.07 -2.41
CA GLU A 509 -2.44 8.24 -1.85
C GLU A 509 -2.42 6.78 -2.34
N ASN A 510 -3.13 5.93 -1.60
CA ASN A 510 -3.31 4.50 -1.87
C ASN A 510 -2.00 3.68 -1.95
N ALA A 511 -0.96 4.09 -1.20
CA ALA A 511 0.33 3.42 -1.16
C ALA A 511 0.52 2.55 0.10
N ALA A 512 1.36 1.51 -0.01
CA ALA A 512 1.84 0.73 1.12
C ALA A 512 2.73 1.55 2.05
N PHE A 513 3.73 2.22 1.47
CA PHE A 513 4.53 3.23 2.12
C PHE A 513 4.62 4.42 1.21
N ALA A 514 3.87 5.51 1.46
CA ALA A 514 3.92 6.66 0.56
C ALA A 514 5.36 7.14 0.37
N ILE A 515 6.14 7.21 1.46
CA ILE A 515 7.60 7.41 1.42
C ILE A 515 8.31 6.55 2.48
N PHE A 516 9.20 5.67 2.01
CA PHE A 516 10.11 4.86 2.82
C PHE A 516 11.55 5.37 2.67
N LEU A 517 12.13 5.93 3.73
CA LEU A 517 13.49 6.48 3.74
C LEU A 517 14.53 5.37 3.98
N GLY A 518 14.67 4.52 2.98
CA GLY A 518 15.59 3.40 2.97
C GLY A 518 15.33 2.47 1.79
N LYS A 519 15.93 1.29 1.85
CA LYS A 519 15.64 0.18 0.95
C LYS A 519 14.99 -0.96 1.75
N PRO A 520 13.79 -1.45 1.39
CA PRO A 520 13.23 -2.67 1.97
C PRO A 520 14.22 -3.83 1.87
N ASP A 521 14.24 -4.71 2.87
CA ASP A 521 15.17 -5.84 2.99
C ASP A 521 16.66 -5.49 3.12
N ASP A 522 17.01 -4.21 3.30
CA ASP A 522 18.36 -3.80 3.69
C ASP A 522 18.58 -3.92 5.20
N TRP A 523 18.87 -5.15 5.63
CA TRP A 523 19.12 -5.49 7.04
C TRP A 523 20.33 -4.79 7.66
N LEU A 524 21.29 -4.38 6.82
CA LEU A 524 22.48 -3.66 7.26
C LEU A 524 22.25 -2.16 7.40
N ASN A 525 21.08 -1.66 6.98
CA ASN A 525 20.73 -0.24 6.97
C ASN A 525 21.81 0.61 6.27
N ILE A 526 22.40 0.12 5.18
CA ILE A 526 23.39 0.86 4.39
C ILE A 526 22.75 1.94 3.53
N TYR A 527 21.49 1.75 3.13
CA TYR A 527 20.71 2.67 2.29
C TYR A 527 19.84 3.65 3.09
N THR A 528 20.11 3.88 4.38
CA THR A 528 19.36 4.86 5.19
C THR A 528 19.94 6.27 5.06
N GLY A 529 19.18 7.29 5.47
CA GLY A 529 19.60 8.69 5.44
C GLY A 529 18.92 9.56 4.38
N GLY A 530 18.02 8.98 3.57
CA GLY A 530 17.17 9.69 2.62
C GLY A 530 16.44 10.90 3.24
N ILE A 531 16.14 11.89 2.40
CA ILE A 531 15.59 13.18 2.82
C ILE A 531 14.19 13.36 2.22
N VAL A 532 13.24 13.79 3.04
CA VAL A 532 11.91 14.24 2.61
C VAL A 532 11.61 15.63 3.13
N GLN A 533 11.21 16.53 2.23
CA GLN A 533 10.76 17.88 2.57
C GLN A 533 9.37 18.10 1.99
N ALA A 534 8.38 18.24 2.85
CA ALA A 534 6.99 18.40 2.48
C ALA A 534 6.44 19.72 3.00
N ASP A 535 5.83 20.51 2.11
CA ASP A 535 5.21 21.78 2.44
C ASP A 535 3.82 21.87 1.80
N SER A 536 2.78 22.00 2.61
CA SER A 536 1.39 21.94 2.15
C SER A 536 1.09 20.69 1.31
N ALA A 537 1.71 19.55 1.65
CA ALA A 537 1.46 18.26 1.01
C ALA A 537 0.31 17.50 1.69
N ILE A 538 -0.21 16.49 1.00
CA ILE A 538 -1.27 15.61 1.50
C ILE A 538 -0.82 14.17 1.31
N PHE A 539 -0.91 13.40 2.38
CA PHE A 539 -0.80 11.95 2.36
C PHE A 539 -2.16 11.37 2.75
N ARG A 540 -2.78 10.60 1.86
CA ARG A 540 -4.14 10.09 2.06
C ARG A 540 -4.24 8.58 1.88
N ASN A 541 -4.96 7.88 2.76
CA ASN A 541 -5.31 6.46 2.59
C ASN A 541 -4.10 5.59 2.21
N ASN A 542 -2.93 5.88 2.78
CA ASN A 542 -1.77 5.01 2.70
C ASN A 542 -1.76 4.10 3.93
N LYS A 543 -1.18 2.91 3.82
CA LYS A 543 -0.98 2.04 4.98
C LYS A 543 0.04 2.64 5.94
N ARG A 544 1.01 3.36 5.39
CA ARG A 544 1.92 4.24 6.11
C ARG A 544 2.30 5.40 5.21
N ASP A 545 2.24 6.61 5.74
CA ASP A 545 2.66 7.77 4.97
C ASP A 545 4.18 7.86 4.93
N ILE A 546 4.84 7.85 6.10
CA ILE A 546 6.28 8.04 6.21
C ILE A 546 6.94 6.99 7.10
N ALA A 547 8.03 6.40 6.63
CA ALA A 547 8.84 5.46 7.38
C ALA A 547 10.33 5.84 7.37
N PHE A 548 10.88 6.21 8.53
CA PHE A 548 12.31 6.51 8.69
C PHE A 548 13.04 5.35 9.35
N LEU A 549 13.94 4.69 8.60
CA LEU A 549 14.90 3.74 9.16
C LEU A 549 16.02 4.44 9.93
N LYS A 550 16.72 3.67 10.78
CA LYS A 550 17.82 4.14 11.64
C LYS A 550 18.88 4.89 10.86
N TYR A 551 19.12 6.14 11.27
CA TYR A 551 20.12 7.02 10.69
C TYR A 551 20.47 8.15 11.66
N LYS A 552 21.76 8.51 11.74
CA LYS A 552 22.26 9.64 12.56
C LYS A 552 23.00 10.62 11.66
N ASN A 553 22.45 11.83 11.52
CA ASN A 553 23.10 12.88 10.75
C ASN A 553 24.28 13.49 11.53
N PHE A 554 25.23 14.07 10.82
CA PHE A 554 26.43 14.69 11.40
C PHE A 554 26.95 15.84 10.54
N ASN A 555 27.85 16.65 11.11
CA ASN A 555 28.48 17.75 10.40
C ASN A 555 29.54 17.22 9.39
N PRO A 556 29.50 17.61 8.11
CA PRO A 556 30.49 17.22 7.10
C PRO A 556 31.93 17.54 7.48
N GLN A 557 32.15 18.64 8.21
CA GLN A 557 33.48 19.11 8.62
C GLN A 557 33.93 18.50 9.95
N ASN A 558 32.99 17.98 10.75
CA ASN A 558 33.28 17.35 12.03
C ASN A 558 32.28 16.20 12.29
N PRO A 559 32.60 14.96 11.83
CA PRO A 559 31.70 13.82 11.95
C PRO A 559 31.31 13.42 13.38
N LEU A 560 32.08 13.86 14.39
CA LEU A 560 31.74 13.63 15.80
C LEU A 560 30.60 14.54 16.27
N GLN A 561 30.36 15.67 15.58
CA GLN A 561 29.26 16.56 15.87
C GLN A 561 27.97 16.06 15.21
N LYS A 562 27.14 15.36 16.00
CA LYS A 562 25.79 14.94 15.60
C LYS A 562 24.92 16.13 15.22
N ARG A 563 24.05 15.96 14.23
CA ARG A 563 23.07 16.93 13.75
C ARG A 563 21.69 16.26 13.63
N GLY A 564 20.64 17.07 13.63
CA GLY A 564 19.29 16.59 13.34
C GLY A 564 19.12 16.20 11.87
N ASN A 565 18.12 15.36 11.59
CA ASN A 565 17.71 15.03 10.23
C ASN A 565 17.25 16.28 9.47
N LEU A 566 17.56 16.40 8.18
CA LEU A 566 17.14 17.53 7.35
C LEU A 566 15.69 17.46 6.88
N SER A 567 15.01 16.36 7.13
CA SER A 567 13.61 16.16 6.75
C SER A 567 12.66 17.04 7.57
N PHE A 568 11.61 17.55 6.91
CA PHE A 568 10.56 18.32 7.58
C PHE A 568 9.22 18.19 6.87
N PHE A 569 8.16 18.45 7.63
CA PHE A 569 6.78 18.52 7.19
C PHE A 569 6.18 19.84 7.69
N ARG A 570 5.67 20.66 6.79
CA ARG A 570 5.03 21.93 7.11
C ARG A 570 3.64 21.96 6.51
N LYS A 571 2.62 22.31 7.31
CA LYS A 571 1.21 22.40 6.89
C LYS A 571 0.74 21.16 6.12
N THR A 572 1.33 20.01 6.45
CA THR A 572 1.12 18.75 5.75
C THR A 572 -0.03 18.00 6.42
N ARG A 573 -0.92 17.43 5.63
CA ARG A 573 -2.04 16.62 6.13
C ARG A 573 -1.75 15.14 5.90
N PHE A 574 -1.88 14.37 6.96
CA PHE A 574 -1.83 12.91 6.95
C PHE A 574 -3.23 12.45 7.31
N GLU A 575 -3.95 11.87 6.36
CA GLU A 575 -5.38 11.58 6.51
C GLU A 575 -5.70 10.14 6.08
N THR A 576 -6.40 9.40 6.93
CA THR A 576 -7.19 8.25 6.49
C THR A 576 -8.63 8.70 6.47
N THR A 577 -9.28 8.65 5.31
CA THR A 577 -10.66 9.10 5.10
C THR A 577 -11.59 7.96 4.73
N ALA A 578 -11.05 6.77 4.50
CA ALA A 578 -11.79 5.56 4.14
C ALA A 578 -10.95 4.31 4.46
N ASN A 579 -11.59 3.14 4.45
CA ASN A 579 -10.88 1.86 4.46
C ASN A 579 -9.88 1.77 3.30
N LEU A 580 -8.71 1.17 3.55
CA LEU A 580 -7.70 1.03 2.50
C LEU A 580 -8.18 0.06 1.42
N ASN A 581 -7.80 0.31 0.16
CA ASN A 581 -8.25 -0.44 -1.02
C ASN A 581 -8.01 -1.97 -0.96
N ASN A 582 -7.15 -2.45 -0.06
CA ASN A 582 -6.84 -3.87 0.16
C ASN A 582 -7.52 -4.46 1.40
N GLY A 583 -8.44 -3.74 2.04
CA GLY A 583 -9.10 -4.15 3.28
C GLY A 583 -8.20 -4.14 4.52
N SER A 584 -6.97 -3.60 4.41
CA SER A 584 -6.10 -3.43 5.57
C SER A 584 -6.41 -2.14 6.31
N PHE A 585 -6.12 -2.11 7.61
CA PHE A 585 -6.18 -0.88 8.38
C PHE A 585 -4.91 -0.05 8.16
N PRO A 586 -5.00 1.29 8.15
CA PRO A 586 -3.81 2.12 8.23
C PRO A 586 -3.00 1.74 9.48
N SER A 587 -1.68 1.83 9.34
CA SER A 587 -0.78 1.84 10.49
C SER A 587 -0.58 3.30 10.94
N ASN A 588 0.41 3.54 11.81
CA ASN A 588 0.81 4.91 12.13
C ASN A 588 1.18 5.66 10.85
N HIS A 589 0.64 6.86 10.65
CA HIS A 589 0.97 7.77 9.54
C HIS A 589 2.49 7.92 9.39
N VAL A 590 3.18 8.20 10.50
CA VAL A 590 4.63 8.34 10.56
C VAL A 590 5.21 7.31 11.52
N THR A 591 6.30 6.66 11.13
CA THR A 591 7.11 5.84 12.03
C THR A 591 8.59 6.17 11.88
N MET A 592 9.29 6.26 13.01
CA MET A 592 10.72 6.59 13.06
C MET A 592 11.43 5.60 13.96
N TRP A 593 12.48 4.94 13.46
CA TRP A 593 13.29 4.00 14.23
C TRP A 593 14.67 4.60 14.48
N ASN A 594 14.92 5.11 15.69
CA ASN A 594 16.23 5.66 16.09
C ASN A 594 16.74 6.74 15.11
N VAL A 595 15.88 7.72 14.84
CA VAL A 595 16.16 8.92 14.05
C VAL A 595 15.80 10.14 14.89
N ASP A 596 16.63 11.17 14.83
CA ASP A 596 16.48 12.41 15.60
C ASP A 596 16.44 13.64 14.68
N GLY A 597 15.74 14.68 15.11
CA GLY A 597 15.69 15.99 14.45
C GLY A 597 14.75 16.13 13.24
N VAL A 598 13.85 15.17 12.98
CA VAL A 598 12.76 15.34 11.99
C VAL A 598 11.74 16.33 12.53
N ARG A 599 11.26 17.26 11.69
CA ARG A 599 10.45 18.41 12.13
C ARG A 599 9.03 18.38 11.55
N PHE A 600 8.02 18.63 12.38
CA PHE A 600 6.60 18.72 11.99
C PHE A 600 6.04 20.08 12.42
N TYR A 601 5.48 20.85 11.49
CA TYR A 601 4.97 22.21 11.73
C TYR A 601 3.56 22.39 11.21
N GLY A 602 2.60 22.66 12.11
CA GLY A 602 1.19 22.88 11.73
C GLY A 602 0.63 21.73 10.88
N CYS A 603 1.10 20.51 11.12
CA CYS A 603 0.64 19.32 10.40
C CYS A 603 -0.59 18.76 11.10
N THR A 604 -1.45 18.11 10.31
CA THR A 604 -2.64 17.43 10.81
C THR A 604 -2.47 15.94 10.59
N LEU A 605 -2.75 15.14 11.62
CA LEU A 605 -2.72 13.69 11.58
C LEU A 605 -4.11 13.17 11.95
N GLU A 606 -4.87 12.75 10.96
CA GLU A 606 -6.25 12.28 11.10
C GLU A 606 -6.32 10.81 10.67
N ILE A 607 -6.79 9.93 11.55
CA ILE A 607 -7.13 8.56 11.19
C ILE A 607 -8.64 8.43 11.35
N ASN A 608 -9.37 8.48 10.25
CA ASN A 608 -10.79 8.18 10.21
C ASN A 608 -10.99 6.84 9.49
N ASN A 609 -11.08 5.77 10.28
CA ASN A 609 -11.34 4.42 9.76
C ASN A 609 -12.85 4.15 9.57
N GLY A 610 -13.70 5.16 9.77
CA GLY A 610 -15.13 4.93 10.01
C GLY A 610 -15.37 4.13 11.30
N VAL A 611 -16.64 3.84 11.58
CA VAL A 611 -17.01 2.97 12.70
C VAL A 611 -16.75 1.51 12.33
N LEU A 612 -16.08 0.76 13.22
CA LEU A 612 -15.79 -0.66 12.99
C LEU A 612 -17.09 -1.48 13.05
N SER A 613 -17.21 -2.50 12.19
CA SER A 613 -18.31 -3.48 12.31
C SER A 613 -18.19 -4.28 13.62
N ASP A 614 -19.33 -4.72 14.15
CA ASP A 614 -19.38 -5.52 15.39
C ASP A 614 -18.50 -6.78 15.36
N GLU A 615 -18.42 -7.46 14.20
CA GLU A 615 -17.59 -8.66 14.02
C GLU A 615 -16.09 -8.35 14.20
N VAL A 616 -15.60 -7.32 13.52
CA VAL A 616 -14.21 -6.84 13.64
C VAL A 616 -13.91 -6.39 15.08
N LYS A 617 -14.85 -5.70 15.72
CA LYS A 617 -14.70 -5.25 17.10
C LYS A 617 -14.54 -6.44 18.06
N GLN A 618 -15.40 -7.46 17.95
CA GLN A 618 -15.29 -8.67 18.76
C GLN A 618 -13.95 -9.39 18.56
N GLN A 619 -13.46 -9.46 17.31
CA GLN A 619 -12.15 -10.04 17.02
C GLN A 619 -11.02 -9.25 17.68
N LEU A 620 -11.03 -7.91 17.57
CA LEU A 620 -10.01 -7.06 18.20
C LEU A 620 -10.01 -7.18 19.73
N LEU A 621 -11.18 -7.32 20.36
CA LEU A 621 -11.27 -7.58 21.79
C LEU A 621 -10.65 -8.94 22.16
N ALA A 622 -10.92 -9.99 21.38
CA ALA A 622 -10.33 -11.32 21.61
C ALA A 622 -8.80 -11.32 21.41
N ASP A 623 -8.31 -10.61 20.39
CA ASP A 623 -6.89 -10.43 20.12
C ASP A 623 -6.20 -9.67 21.26
N TYR A 624 -6.79 -8.57 21.72
CA TYR A 624 -6.29 -7.81 22.88
C TYR A 624 -6.12 -8.72 24.11
N GLN A 625 -7.17 -9.48 24.48
CA GLN A 625 -7.13 -10.38 25.64
C GLN A 625 -6.01 -11.42 25.50
N THR A 626 -5.84 -11.98 24.30
CA THR A 626 -4.81 -12.97 24.00
C THR A 626 -3.41 -12.37 24.16
N TYR A 627 -3.15 -11.20 23.54
CA TYR A 627 -1.84 -10.58 23.61
C TYR A 627 -1.51 -10.03 24.99
N ASP A 628 -2.49 -9.52 25.75
CA ASP A 628 -2.25 -9.06 27.12
C ASP A 628 -1.90 -10.22 28.05
N GLN A 629 -2.61 -11.36 27.96
CA GLN A 629 -2.28 -12.57 28.71
C GLN A 629 -0.87 -13.08 28.38
N LEU A 630 -0.52 -13.17 27.10
CA LEU A 630 0.82 -13.60 26.66
C LEU A 630 1.91 -12.63 27.15
N LEU A 631 1.65 -11.32 27.08
CA LEU A 631 2.60 -10.32 27.55
C LEU A 631 2.86 -10.44 29.05
N ASN A 632 1.81 -10.63 29.84
CA ASN A 632 1.91 -10.84 31.29
C ASN A 632 2.67 -12.13 31.61
N GLN A 633 2.41 -13.20 30.86
CA GLN A 633 3.13 -14.47 30.99
C GLN A 633 4.63 -14.30 30.69
N TYR A 634 4.99 -13.66 29.57
CA TYR A 634 6.40 -13.44 29.21
C TYR A 634 7.11 -12.51 30.20
N LYS A 635 6.46 -11.43 30.65
CA LYS A 635 7.01 -10.56 31.70
C LYS A 635 7.21 -11.30 33.02
N GLY A 636 6.26 -12.17 33.40
CA GLY A 636 6.35 -13.03 34.57
C GLY A 636 7.55 -13.99 34.49
N PHE A 637 7.72 -14.67 33.36
CA PHE A 637 8.89 -15.51 33.11
C PHE A 637 10.20 -14.72 33.16
N TYR A 638 10.25 -13.58 32.47
CA TYR A 638 11.44 -12.72 32.48
C TYR A 638 11.82 -12.33 33.91
N THR A 639 10.84 -11.90 34.70
CA THR A 639 11.07 -11.51 36.11
C THR A 639 11.53 -12.68 36.95
N SER A 640 10.99 -13.89 36.74
CA SER A 640 11.40 -15.11 37.47
C SER A 640 12.81 -15.60 37.13
N LEU A 641 13.32 -15.27 35.94
CA LEU A 641 14.63 -15.67 35.47
C LEU A 641 15.71 -14.64 35.82
N ILE A 642 15.37 -13.35 35.80
CA ILE A 642 16.31 -12.29 36.17
C ILE A 642 16.79 -12.51 37.60
N ASP A 643 18.10 -12.76 37.73
CA ASP A 643 18.79 -13.05 39.00
C ASP A 643 18.15 -14.18 39.83
N GLY A 644 17.56 -15.19 39.18
CA GLY A 644 16.83 -16.26 39.86
C GLY A 644 15.54 -15.79 40.55
N GLY A 645 14.94 -14.71 40.04
CA GLY A 645 13.66 -14.18 40.51
C GLY A 645 13.77 -13.18 41.66
N ASN A 646 14.97 -12.93 42.17
CA ASN A 646 15.18 -11.98 43.26
C ASN A 646 16.57 -11.34 43.22
N THR A 647 16.66 -10.20 42.50
CA THR A 647 17.86 -9.37 42.41
C THR A 647 18.43 -9.00 43.78
N ALA A 648 17.59 -8.65 44.76
CA ALA A 648 18.06 -8.26 46.08
C ALA A 648 18.73 -9.42 46.83
N LEU A 649 18.16 -10.63 46.77
CA LEU A 649 18.78 -11.84 47.35
C LEU A 649 20.05 -12.25 46.62
N MET A 650 20.08 -12.12 45.29
CA MET A 650 21.29 -12.42 44.53
C MET A 650 22.42 -11.45 44.86
N LYS A 651 22.12 -10.15 44.96
CA LYS A 651 23.07 -9.13 45.44
C LYS A 651 23.58 -9.45 46.85
N GLN A 652 22.68 -9.75 47.78
CA GLN A 652 23.07 -10.16 49.14
C GLN A 652 23.97 -11.41 49.15
N ALA A 653 23.72 -12.37 48.24
CA ALA A 653 24.58 -13.54 48.12
C ALA A 653 25.99 -13.19 47.65
N VAL A 654 26.12 -12.25 46.69
CA VAL A 654 27.43 -11.71 46.26
C VAL A 654 28.11 -10.97 47.40
N GLU A 655 27.38 -10.09 48.09
CA GLU A 655 27.88 -9.26 49.19
C GLU A 655 28.38 -10.11 50.38
N ASN A 656 27.67 -11.19 50.73
CA ASN A 656 28.00 -11.99 51.91
C ASN A 656 29.03 -13.10 51.65
N SER A 657 29.34 -13.42 50.39
CA SER A 657 30.28 -14.50 50.07
C SER A 657 31.71 -14.19 50.50
N GLY A 658 32.40 -15.21 51.06
CA GLY A 658 33.81 -15.18 51.44
C GLY A 658 34.75 -15.91 50.44
N THR A 659 36.06 -15.82 50.66
CA THR A 659 37.07 -16.42 49.76
C THR A 659 37.01 -17.95 49.66
N SER A 660 36.49 -18.64 50.69
CA SER A 660 36.26 -20.09 50.68
C SER A 660 35.07 -20.52 49.80
N GLU A 661 34.18 -19.60 49.45
CA GLU A 661 32.91 -19.87 48.75
C GLU A 661 32.93 -19.47 47.27
N ILE A 662 34.10 -19.05 46.76
CA ILE A 662 34.30 -18.56 45.38
C ILE A 662 33.65 -19.48 44.32
N TRP A 663 33.83 -20.79 44.43
CA TRP A 663 33.29 -21.75 43.45
C TRP A 663 31.79 -21.91 43.55
N GLN A 664 31.22 -21.77 44.75
CA GLN A 664 29.77 -21.82 44.96
C GLN A 664 29.12 -20.54 44.41
N LEU A 665 29.70 -19.37 44.70
CA LEU A 665 29.23 -18.09 44.16
C LEU A 665 29.32 -18.06 42.64
N ARG A 666 30.46 -18.49 42.07
CA ARG A 666 30.64 -18.61 40.62
C ARG A 666 29.61 -19.54 39.99
N GLN A 667 29.39 -20.74 40.56
CA GLN A 667 28.40 -21.68 40.03
C GLN A 667 26.98 -21.10 40.10
N LYS A 668 26.64 -20.37 41.17
CA LYS A 668 25.34 -19.71 41.31
C LYS A 668 25.14 -18.64 40.22
N LEU A 669 26.11 -17.75 40.03
CA LEU A 669 26.03 -16.67 39.03
C LEU A 669 26.00 -17.22 37.60
N LEU A 670 26.82 -18.22 37.28
CA LEU A 670 26.81 -18.88 35.97
C LEU A 670 25.54 -19.70 35.74
N GLY A 671 24.95 -20.27 36.80
CA GLY A 671 23.69 -21.01 36.73
C GLY A 671 22.50 -20.14 36.33
N GLU A 672 22.50 -18.87 36.75
CA GLU A 672 21.47 -17.88 36.37
C GLU A 672 21.81 -17.10 35.09
N SER A 673 22.97 -17.35 34.47
CA SER A 673 23.34 -16.71 33.20
C SER A 673 22.52 -17.31 32.05
N PRO A 674 22.05 -16.52 31.05
CA PRO A 674 22.38 -15.12 30.74
C PRO A 674 21.45 -14.07 31.40
N TYR A 675 20.76 -14.41 32.49
CA TYR A 675 19.73 -13.57 33.11
C TYR A 675 20.23 -12.75 34.30
N LEU A 676 21.54 -12.50 34.41
CA LEU A 676 22.02 -11.58 35.44
C LEU A 676 21.68 -10.13 35.09
N SER A 677 21.12 -9.40 36.04
CA SER A 677 20.86 -7.96 35.92
C SER A 677 22.16 -7.16 35.92
N LYS A 678 22.09 -5.92 35.41
CA LYS A 678 23.23 -4.99 35.45
C LYS A 678 23.67 -4.70 36.89
N GLU A 679 22.72 -4.71 37.84
CA GLU A 679 22.96 -4.50 39.25
C GLU A 679 23.78 -5.65 39.85
N VAL A 680 23.41 -6.90 39.58
CA VAL A 680 24.16 -8.08 40.06
C VAL A 680 25.51 -8.22 39.34
N LEU A 681 25.58 -7.93 38.04
CA LEU A 681 26.83 -7.92 37.30
C LEU A 681 27.80 -6.88 37.86
N LYS A 682 27.31 -5.66 38.15
CA LYS A 682 28.10 -4.60 38.79
C LYS A 682 28.62 -5.04 40.15
N GLU A 683 27.73 -5.53 41.02
CA GLU A 683 28.07 -6.01 42.38
C GLU A 683 29.10 -7.15 42.33
N SER A 684 28.92 -8.11 41.42
CA SER A 684 29.85 -9.22 41.20
C SER A 684 31.22 -8.71 40.75
N SER A 685 31.25 -7.67 39.92
CA SER A 685 32.49 -7.06 39.48
C SER A 685 33.24 -6.35 40.62
N ASP A 686 32.53 -5.82 41.62
CA ASP A 686 33.12 -5.08 42.75
C ASP A 686 33.72 -6.02 43.80
N LYS A 687 33.26 -7.27 43.83
CA LYS A 687 33.72 -8.33 44.73
C LYS A 687 35.09 -8.92 44.38
N THR A 688 36.05 -8.06 44.01
CA THR A 688 37.42 -8.43 43.57
C THR A 688 38.27 -9.12 44.63
N ASN A 689 37.87 -9.05 45.91
CA ASN A 689 38.51 -9.79 47.00
C ASN A 689 38.10 -11.27 47.06
N VAL A 690 37.04 -11.66 46.36
CA VAL A 690 36.52 -13.03 46.29
C VAL A 690 36.52 -13.57 44.87
N LEU A 691 36.12 -12.76 43.88
CA LEU A 691 36.10 -13.13 42.46
C LEU A 691 37.33 -12.54 41.74
N PRO A 692 38.27 -13.38 41.28
CA PRO A 692 39.37 -12.95 40.42
C PRO A 692 38.86 -12.46 39.06
N ASP A 693 39.64 -11.62 38.38
CA ASP A 693 39.29 -11.05 37.07
C ASP A 693 38.89 -12.11 36.03
N ALA A 694 39.52 -13.29 36.06
CA ALA A 694 39.15 -14.40 35.16
C ALA A 694 37.72 -14.91 35.39
N VAL A 695 37.27 -14.96 36.64
CA VAL A 695 35.90 -15.38 36.99
C VAL A 695 34.90 -14.28 36.68
N ILE A 696 35.26 -13.01 36.93
CA ILE A 696 34.44 -11.86 36.54
C ILE A 696 34.26 -11.86 35.02
N PHE A 697 35.34 -12.02 34.26
CA PHE A 697 35.31 -12.12 32.81
C PHE A 697 34.38 -13.24 32.34
N GLU A 698 34.46 -14.43 32.94
CA GLU A 698 33.61 -15.56 32.59
C GLU A 698 32.12 -15.28 32.85
N ILE A 699 31.78 -14.68 33.99
CA ILE A 699 30.40 -14.29 34.31
C ILE A 699 29.88 -13.27 33.29
N PHE A 700 30.66 -12.26 32.95
CA PHE A 700 30.27 -11.25 31.96
C PHE A 700 30.16 -11.86 30.55
N ALA A 701 31.07 -12.75 30.16
CA ALA A 701 31.01 -13.45 28.87
C ALA A 701 29.77 -14.35 28.76
N ALA A 702 29.28 -14.91 29.87
CA ALA A 702 28.03 -15.66 29.93
C ALA A 702 26.76 -14.78 29.92
N ASN A 703 26.90 -13.46 30.09
CA ASN A 703 25.81 -12.49 30.10
C ASN A 703 26.03 -11.38 29.05
N PRO A 704 26.15 -11.73 27.75
CA PRO A 704 26.49 -10.76 26.71
C PRO A 704 25.43 -9.66 26.54
N ASP A 705 24.17 -9.86 26.94
CA ASP A 705 23.15 -8.80 26.97
C ASP A 705 23.45 -7.70 27.99
N GLY A 706 23.99 -8.05 29.17
CA GLY A 706 24.41 -7.07 30.16
C GLY A 706 25.64 -6.27 29.72
N VAL A 707 26.52 -6.89 28.92
CA VAL A 707 27.72 -6.25 28.33
C VAL A 707 27.36 -5.19 27.29
N LYS A 708 26.14 -5.20 26.73
CA LYS A 708 25.66 -4.15 25.81
C LYS A 708 25.42 -2.81 26.52
N ASP A 709 25.27 -2.80 27.84
CA ASP A 709 25.07 -1.59 28.63
C ASP A 709 26.37 -0.77 28.68
N GLU A 710 26.38 0.38 28.00
CA GLU A 710 27.56 1.23 27.89
C GLU A 710 27.98 1.82 29.25
N LYS A 711 27.04 2.05 30.18
CA LYS A 711 27.34 2.58 31.52
C LYS A 711 28.04 1.52 32.36
N LEU A 712 27.59 0.27 32.29
CA LEU A 712 28.23 -0.87 32.94
C LEU A 712 29.62 -1.11 32.37
N MET A 713 29.79 -1.09 31.04
CA MET A 713 31.11 -1.28 30.42
C MET A 713 32.08 -0.16 30.75
N LYS A 714 31.61 1.10 30.76
CA LYS A 714 32.41 2.24 31.23
C LYS A 714 32.79 2.10 32.70
N TYR A 715 31.86 1.66 33.54
CA TYR A 715 32.11 1.41 34.95
C TYR A 715 33.23 0.38 35.16
N LEU A 716 33.24 -0.72 34.41
CA LEU A 716 34.27 -1.76 34.52
C LEU A 716 35.69 -1.25 34.18
N SER A 717 35.81 -0.29 33.27
CA SER A 717 37.09 0.32 32.89
C SER A 717 37.57 1.41 33.85
N GLU A 718 36.67 2.00 34.66
CA GLU A 718 36.97 3.19 35.49
C GLU A 718 36.91 2.93 36.99
N LYS A 719 36.40 1.78 37.44
CA LYS A 719 36.28 1.45 38.87
C LYS A 719 37.64 1.34 39.57
N VAL A 720 37.64 1.36 40.91
CA VAL A 720 38.83 1.36 41.78
C VAL A 720 39.87 0.29 41.40
N LYS A 721 39.42 -0.89 40.98
CA LYS A 721 40.25 -1.94 40.40
C LYS A 721 39.71 -2.30 39.02
N PRO A 722 40.13 -1.60 37.94
CA PRO A 722 39.54 -1.77 36.62
C PRO A 722 39.90 -3.14 36.04
N LEU A 723 39.01 -3.69 35.20
CA LEU A 723 39.35 -4.87 34.41
C LEU A 723 40.41 -4.50 33.36
N PRO A 724 41.32 -5.44 33.01
CA PRO A 724 42.27 -5.21 31.93
C PRO A 724 41.60 -4.81 30.62
N GLU A 725 42.19 -3.88 29.88
CA GLU A 725 41.62 -3.32 28.65
C GLU A 725 41.34 -4.38 27.58
N TRP A 726 42.23 -5.37 27.45
CA TRP A 726 42.02 -6.52 26.54
C TRP A 726 40.80 -7.38 26.91
N MET A 727 40.43 -7.46 28.20
CA MET A 727 39.22 -8.18 28.62
C MET A 727 37.96 -7.41 28.25
N ILE A 728 37.99 -6.08 28.41
CA ILE A 728 36.90 -5.18 28.00
C ILE A 728 36.65 -5.28 26.51
N GLU A 729 37.71 -5.24 25.68
CA GLU A 729 37.60 -5.41 24.24
C GLU A 729 37.01 -6.78 23.86
N LEU A 730 37.43 -7.84 24.56
CA LEU A 730 36.96 -9.20 24.26
C LEU A 730 35.48 -9.39 24.65
N LEU A 731 35.04 -8.80 25.77
CA LEU A 731 33.63 -8.74 26.15
C LEU A 731 32.81 -7.96 25.11
N GLN A 732 33.29 -6.79 24.68
CA GLN A 732 32.60 -5.98 23.67
C GLN A 732 32.46 -6.73 22.33
N ASN A 733 33.52 -7.44 21.91
CA ASN A 733 33.47 -8.29 20.71
C ASN A 733 32.50 -9.48 20.86
N GLY A 734 32.36 -10.03 22.08
CA GLY A 734 31.42 -11.10 22.40
C GLY A 734 29.96 -10.64 22.61
N SER A 735 29.72 -9.33 22.79
CA SER A 735 28.40 -8.79 23.15
C SER A 735 27.32 -8.98 22.09
N ASN A 736 27.67 -9.19 20.82
CA ASN A 736 26.71 -9.39 19.73
C ASN A 736 26.05 -10.78 19.71
N GLN A 737 26.31 -11.64 20.69
CA GLN A 737 25.65 -12.94 20.79
C GLN A 737 24.16 -12.78 21.14
N THR A 738 23.33 -13.58 20.48
CA THR A 738 21.92 -13.76 20.84
C THR A 738 21.80 -14.81 21.93
N THR A 739 21.02 -14.52 22.96
CA THR A 739 20.81 -15.41 24.10
C THR A 739 19.32 -15.71 24.31
N PRO A 740 18.98 -16.73 25.12
CA PRO A 740 17.62 -16.92 25.60
C PRO A 740 16.96 -15.66 26.20
N ARG A 741 17.75 -14.77 26.84
CA ARG A 741 17.27 -13.48 27.33
C ARG A 741 16.90 -12.55 26.18
N THR A 742 17.75 -12.44 25.16
CA THR A 742 17.46 -11.65 23.95
C THR A 742 16.15 -12.08 23.29
N PHE A 743 15.90 -13.39 23.16
CA PHE A 743 14.66 -13.91 22.57
C PHE A 743 13.43 -13.60 23.41
N LEU A 744 13.54 -13.71 24.73
CA LEU A 744 12.43 -13.39 25.64
C LEU A 744 12.10 -11.89 25.65
N GLU A 745 13.11 -11.02 25.65
CA GLU A 745 12.93 -9.57 25.53
C GLU A 745 12.28 -9.19 24.18
N ALA A 746 12.67 -9.85 23.09
CA ALA A 746 12.05 -9.67 21.78
C ALA A 746 10.58 -10.15 21.76
N ALA A 747 10.26 -11.28 22.40
CA ALA A 747 8.90 -11.78 22.53
C ALA A 747 8.02 -10.81 23.33
N ILE A 748 8.51 -10.26 24.43
CA ILE A 748 7.83 -9.21 25.21
C ILE A 748 7.58 -7.98 24.32
N SER A 749 8.60 -7.50 23.61
CA SER A 749 8.50 -6.31 22.76
C SER A 749 7.47 -6.49 21.63
N ASN A 750 7.52 -7.62 20.91
CA ASN A 750 6.60 -7.89 19.81
C ASN A 750 5.16 -8.08 20.31
N THR A 751 4.96 -8.84 21.38
CA THR A 751 3.63 -9.07 21.97
C THR A 751 3.03 -7.75 22.47
N LYS A 752 3.84 -6.90 23.12
CA LYS A 752 3.44 -5.55 23.51
C LYS A 752 3.01 -4.73 22.29
N ALA A 753 3.75 -4.77 21.19
CA ALA A 753 3.41 -4.02 19.98
C ALA A 753 2.09 -4.48 19.35
N GLN A 754 1.77 -5.78 19.37
CA GLN A 754 0.48 -6.29 18.87
C GLN A 754 -0.68 -5.87 19.79
N ARG A 755 -0.51 -6.04 21.10
CA ARG A 755 -1.48 -5.57 22.10
C ARG A 755 -1.76 -4.07 21.93
N ASP A 756 -0.72 -3.25 21.91
CA ASP A 756 -0.85 -1.80 21.79
C ASP A 756 -1.54 -1.39 20.48
N ARG A 757 -1.29 -2.12 19.37
CA ARG A 757 -2.01 -1.91 18.11
C ARG A 757 -3.51 -2.19 18.24
N THR A 758 -3.90 -3.27 18.90
CA THR A 758 -5.33 -3.57 19.12
C THR A 758 -6.01 -2.47 19.94
N ILE A 759 -5.34 -1.96 20.98
CA ILE A 759 -5.82 -0.81 21.76
C ILE A 759 -6.00 0.41 20.86
N THR A 760 -5.03 0.70 19.99
CA THR A 760 -5.10 1.83 19.06
C THR A 760 -6.36 1.76 18.19
N TYR A 761 -6.68 0.60 17.61
CA TYR A 761 -7.89 0.46 16.78
C TYR A 761 -9.18 0.63 17.57
N LEU A 762 -9.23 0.13 18.80
CA LEU A 762 -10.41 0.29 19.66
C LEU A 762 -10.62 1.74 20.11
N VAL A 763 -9.53 2.46 20.43
CA VAL A 763 -9.58 3.91 20.74
C VAL A 763 -10.02 4.71 19.51
N GLN A 764 -9.54 4.36 18.32
CA GLN A 764 -9.94 5.02 17.07
C GLN A 764 -11.43 4.83 16.77
N ASP A 765 -11.97 3.63 16.91
CA ASP A 765 -13.41 3.36 16.78
C ASP A 765 -14.26 4.29 17.67
N MET A 766 -13.81 4.50 18.91
CA MET A 766 -14.50 5.38 19.85
C MET A 766 -14.45 6.85 19.46
N ILE A 767 -13.33 7.33 18.92
CA ILE A 767 -13.19 8.71 18.47
C ILE A 767 -13.98 8.94 17.16
N SER A 768 -14.00 7.95 16.25
CA SER A 768 -14.75 8.02 15.00
C SER A 768 -16.26 8.19 15.22
N LYS A 769 -16.83 7.57 16.26
CA LYS A 769 -18.24 7.73 16.66
C LYS A 769 -18.65 9.19 16.93
N GLN A 770 -17.74 10.03 17.41
CA GLN A 770 -18.01 11.46 17.60
C GLN A 770 -18.40 12.17 16.30
N GLN A 771 -17.82 11.75 15.18
CA GLN A 771 -18.11 12.33 13.87
C GLN A 771 -19.49 11.90 13.33
N GLU A 772 -20.05 10.80 13.85
CA GLU A 772 -21.42 10.35 13.57
C GLU A 772 -22.46 10.96 14.52
N ASN A 773 -22.08 11.98 15.31
CA ASN A 773 -22.87 12.60 16.38
C ASN A 773 -23.20 11.66 17.56
N GLU A 774 -22.42 10.60 17.79
CA GLU A 774 -22.49 9.82 19.03
C GLU A 774 -21.56 10.40 20.10
N GLU A 775 -21.98 10.38 21.37
CA GLU A 775 -21.15 10.83 22.49
C GLU A 775 -20.03 9.82 22.79
N ILE A 776 -18.81 10.30 23.05
CA ILE A 776 -17.67 9.45 23.41
C ILE A 776 -17.86 8.93 24.85
N ASP A 777 -17.74 7.61 25.05
CA ASP A 777 -17.62 7.02 26.39
C ASP A 777 -16.22 7.30 26.96
N HIS A 778 -16.03 8.50 27.52
CA HIS A 778 -14.76 8.94 28.10
C HIS A 778 -14.21 7.99 29.20
N PRO A 779 -15.02 7.42 30.12
CA PRO A 779 -14.55 6.38 31.04
C PRO A 779 -13.94 5.15 30.35
N GLN A 780 -14.59 4.62 29.31
CA GLN A 780 -14.07 3.47 28.56
C GLN A 780 -12.83 3.87 27.75
N LEU A 781 -12.80 5.07 27.16
CA LEU A 781 -11.62 5.59 26.43
C LEU A 781 -10.40 5.63 27.35
N ARG A 782 -10.53 6.23 28.53
CA ARG A 782 -9.45 6.28 29.53
C ARG A 782 -9.00 4.90 29.99
N SER A 783 -9.91 3.93 30.06
CA SER A 783 -9.56 2.54 30.41
C SER A 783 -8.67 1.90 29.33
N TRP A 784 -8.96 2.14 28.05
CA TRP A 784 -8.11 1.70 26.95
C TRP A 784 -6.77 2.44 26.90
N LEU A 785 -6.77 3.76 27.14
CA LEU A 785 -5.53 4.53 27.22
C LEU A 785 -4.62 4.05 28.37
N ALA A 786 -5.20 3.69 29.52
CA ALA A 786 -4.46 3.15 30.65
C ALA A 786 -3.85 1.76 30.34
N ALA A 787 -4.49 0.97 29.47
CA ALA A 787 -4.00 -0.36 29.09
C ALA A 787 -2.67 -0.32 28.32
N TYR A 788 -2.27 0.82 27.74
CA TYR A 788 -0.93 0.97 27.17
C TYR A 788 0.17 0.78 28.22
N GLN A 789 -0.07 1.18 29.48
CA GLN A 789 0.91 1.16 30.57
C GLN A 789 2.21 1.91 30.20
N THR A 790 2.06 3.15 29.72
CA THR A 790 3.17 4.02 29.35
C THR A 790 2.90 5.46 29.76
N PRO A 791 3.94 6.29 30.01
CA PRO A 791 3.75 7.71 30.30
C PRO A 791 2.91 8.44 29.24
N HIS A 792 3.06 8.05 27.97
CA HIS A 792 2.30 8.64 26.86
C HIS A 792 0.80 8.32 26.90
N GLY A 793 0.44 7.10 27.32
CA GLY A 793 -0.97 6.75 27.54
C GLY A 793 -1.58 7.62 28.64
N ASP A 794 -0.85 7.84 29.72
CA ASP A 794 -1.30 8.69 30.82
C ASP A 794 -1.35 10.17 30.44
N TYR A 795 -0.45 10.65 29.58
CA TYR A 795 -0.57 12.01 29.02
C TYR A 795 -1.84 12.18 28.18
N GLN A 796 -2.29 11.16 27.44
CA GLN A 796 -3.56 11.22 26.70
C GLN A 796 -4.77 11.17 27.64
N ILE A 797 -4.69 10.45 28.76
CA ILE A 797 -5.72 10.49 29.81
C ILE A 797 -5.81 11.89 30.42
N VAL A 798 -4.67 12.54 30.65
CA VAL A 798 -4.61 13.94 31.11
C VAL A 798 -5.29 14.85 30.09
N ASP A 799 -4.95 14.73 28.80
CA ASP A 799 -5.58 15.52 27.72
C ASP A 799 -7.11 15.34 27.70
N ASP A 800 -7.62 14.10 27.78
CA ASP A 800 -9.06 13.78 27.83
C ASP A 800 -9.78 14.39 29.06
N TYR A 801 -9.14 14.36 30.23
CA TYR A 801 -9.68 15.03 31.42
C TYR A 801 -9.70 16.56 31.27
N PHE A 802 -8.74 17.15 30.56
CA PHE A 802 -8.76 18.57 30.23
C PHE A 802 -9.91 18.92 29.27
N GLU A 803 -10.15 18.10 28.24
CA GLU A 803 -11.25 18.29 27.30
C GLU A 803 -12.62 18.19 27.97
N THR A 804 -12.77 17.25 28.90
CA THR A 804 -14.02 17.06 29.69
C THR A 804 -14.16 18.04 30.86
N GLY A 805 -13.22 18.97 31.04
CA GLY A 805 -13.25 20.00 32.07
C GLY A 805 -12.92 19.54 33.49
N ASN A 806 -12.42 18.31 33.67
CA ASN A 806 -12.06 17.74 34.97
C ASN A 806 -10.54 17.89 35.26
N TYR A 807 -10.11 19.14 35.43
CA TYR A 807 -8.69 19.48 35.58
C TYR A 807 -8.04 18.91 36.85
N SER A 808 -8.79 18.71 37.93
CA SER A 808 -8.26 18.14 39.17
C SER A 808 -7.87 16.67 38.99
N ALA A 809 -8.67 15.90 38.25
CA ALA A 809 -8.32 14.54 37.87
C ALA A 809 -7.10 14.49 36.95
N ALA A 810 -7.03 15.40 35.97
CA ALA A 810 -5.89 15.54 35.07
C ALA A 810 -4.57 15.77 35.84
N LEU A 811 -4.55 16.74 36.76
CA LEU A 811 -3.36 17.04 37.57
C LEU A 811 -2.99 15.90 38.54
N SER A 812 -3.99 15.17 39.05
CA SER A 812 -3.76 14.00 39.90
C SER A 812 -2.99 12.91 39.14
N ILE A 813 -3.47 12.52 37.95
CA ILE A 813 -2.78 11.53 37.09
C ILE A 813 -1.38 12.04 36.70
N LEU A 814 -1.27 13.30 36.29
CA LEU A 814 0.03 13.88 35.94
C LEU A 814 1.04 13.76 37.08
N SER A 815 0.62 13.94 38.34
CA SER A 815 1.50 13.88 39.51
C SER A 815 2.02 12.47 39.85
N THR A 816 1.36 11.40 39.40
CA THR A 816 1.77 10.00 39.69
C THR A 816 2.74 9.44 38.66
N ILE A 817 2.84 10.02 37.46
CA ILE A 817 3.67 9.51 36.36
C ILE A 817 5.14 9.29 36.77
N PRO A 818 5.83 10.21 37.50
CA PRO A 818 7.22 9.99 37.87
C PRO A 818 7.43 8.78 38.78
N THR A 819 6.48 8.49 39.68
CA THR A 819 6.58 7.37 40.62
C THR A 819 6.19 6.04 39.98
N VAL A 820 5.25 6.04 39.04
CA VAL A 820 4.79 4.84 38.33
C VAL A 820 5.84 4.32 37.34
N TYR A 821 6.50 5.20 36.59
CA TYR A 821 7.36 4.78 35.47
C TYR A 821 8.87 4.89 35.72
N SER A 822 9.32 5.45 36.86
CA SER A 822 10.75 5.64 37.16
C SER A 822 11.51 6.31 36.01
N LEU A 823 11.11 7.54 35.70
CA LEU A 823 11.60 8.31 34.55
C LEU A 823 13.13 8.50 34.59
N ASN A 824 13.78 8.40 33.43
CA ASN A 824 15.18 8.79 33.29
C ASN A 824 15.34 10.33 33.29
N GLU A 825 16.59 10.82 33.36
CA GLU A 825 16.89 12.26 33.47
C GLU A 825 16.22 13.10 32.37
N LYS A 826 16.27 12.64 31.11
CA LYS A 826 15.65 13.35 29.98
C LYS A 826 14.12 13.30 30.02
N GLU A 827 13.55 12.16 30.38
CA GLU A 827 12.10 12.00 30.57
C GLU A 827 11.58 12.86 31.73
N ALA A 828 12.37 13.03 32.79
CA ALA A 828 12.04 13.87 33.93
C ALA A 828 12.07 15.37 33.58
N GLU A 829 13.05 15.82 32.79
CA GLU A 829 13.10 17.18 32.25
C GLU A 829 11.90 17.47 31.32
N GLU A 830 11.61 16.54 30.41
CA GLU A 830 10.43 16.63 29.53
C GLU A 830 9.12 16.68 30.31
N PHE A 831 8.97 15.80 31.31
CA PHE A 831 7.82 15.78 32.21
C PHE A 831 7.64 17.12 32.95
N THR A 832 8.72 17.73 33.43
CA THR A 832 8.69 19.03 34.12
C THR A 832 8.15 20.14 33.19
N GLY A 833 8.57 20.14 31.93
CA GLY A 833 8.05 21.05 30.91
C GLY A 833 6.55 20.84 30.65
N LEU A 834 6.11 19.59 30.56
CA LEU A 834 4.69 19.24 30.39
C LEU A 834 3.86 19.69 31.58
N GLN A 835 4.35 19.47 32.81
CA GLN A 835 3.70 19.91 34.03
C GLN A 835 3.51 21.43 34.05
N SER A 836 4.54 22.18 33.64
CA SER A 836 4.46 23.63 33.52
C SER A 836 3.43 24.06 32.47
N LEU A 837 3.38 23.41 31.31
CA LEU A 837 2.39 23.69 30.27
C LEU A 837 0.96 23.46 30.77
N PHE A 838 0.68 22.29 31.36
CA PHE A 838 -0.66 21.97 31.87
C PHE A 838 -1.09 22.86 33.04
N ASN A 839 -0.16 23.31 33.88
CA ASN A 839 -0.47 24.27 34.94
C ASN A 839 -0.91 25.63 34.37
N VAL A 840 -0.24 26.11 33.30
CA VAL A 840 -0.67 27.33 32.58
C VAL A 840 -2.06 27.13 31.98
N LEU A 841 -2.29 26.02 31.27
CA LEU A 841 -3.58 25.72 30.64
C LEU A 841 -4.71 25.59 31.69
N SER A 842 -4.44 24.93 32.81
CA SER A 842 -5.40 24.79 33.91
C SER A 842 -5.76 26.15 34.53
N THR A 843 -4.78 27.02 34.72
CA THR A 843 -5.01 28.39 35.22
C THR A 843 -5.90 29.18 34.25
N VAL A 844 -5.60 29.12 32.95
CA VAL A 844 -6.40 29.78 31.90
C VAL A 844 -7.85 29.30 31.94
N HIS A 845 -8.08 27.99 32.01
CA HIS A 845 -9.42 27.39 32.05
C HIS A 845 -10.15 27.67 33.36
N SER A 846 -9.45 27.70 34.51
CA SER A 846 -10.06 28.06 35.81
C SER A 846 -10.64 29.49 35.82
N THR A 847 -10.18 30.34 34.90
CA THR A 847 -10.69 31.69 34.66
C THR A 847 -11.67 31.79 33.49
N ASN A 848 -12.20 30.64 33.01
CA ASN A 848 -13.12 30.53 31.89
C ASN A 848 -12.59 31.13 30.57
N ARG A 849 -11.27 31.04 30.36
CA ARG A 849 -10.58 31.44 29.13
C ARG A 849 -10.03 30.20 28.42
N ASN A 850 -9.55 30.37 27.19
CA ASN A 850 -8.94 29.32 26.38
C ASN A 850 -7.64 29.81 25.73
N ILE A 851 -6.99 28.95 24.93
CA ILE A 851 -5.71 29.25 24.27
C ILE A 851 -5.74 30.44 23.32
N PHE A 852 -6.91 30.91 22.88
CA PHE A 852 -7.06 32.11 22.06
C PHE A 852 -7.02 33.42 22.90
N LEU A 853 -7.18 33.30 24.22
CA LEU A 853 -7.32 34.42 25.17
C LEU A 853 -6.26 34.39 26.29
N LEU A 854 -5.02 34.01 25.95
CA LEU A 854 -3.89 34.07 26.88
C LEU A 854 -3.47 35.51 27.19
N ASN A 855 -3.24 35.80 28.47
CA ASN A 855 -2.65 37.06 28.91
C ASN A 855 -1.13 37.08 28.66
N GLU A 856 -0.50 38.22 28.93
CA GLU A 856 0.93 38.44 28.62
C GLU A 856 1.86 37.51 29.42
N ASN A 857 1.53 37.22 30.68
CA ASN A 857 2.31 36.33 31.54
C ASN A 857 2.21 34.87 31.08
N GLU A 858 1.01 34.40 30.74
CA GLU A 858 0.76 33.05 30.24
C GLU A 858 1.41 32.84 28.87
N ARG A 859 1.29 33.82 27.98
CA ARG A 859 1.95 33.79 26.67
C ARG A 859 3.47 33.74 26.83
N SER A 860 4.02 34.53 27.74
CA SER A 860 5.47 34.52 28.03
C SER A 860 5.93 33.18 28.61
N ALA A 861 5.12 32.52 29.43
CA ALA A 861 5.41 31.19 29.95
C ALA A 861 5.43 30.13 28.83
N ILE A 862 4.43 30.15 27.93
CA ILE A 862 4.40 29.26 26.75
C ILE A 862 5.56 29.58 25.80
N GLN A 863 5.90 30.85 25.59
CA GLN A 863 7.06 31.25 24.78
C GLN A 863 8.36 30.73 25.41
N ASN A 864 8.52 30.81 26.72
CA ASN A 864 9.70 30.29 27.40
C ASN A 864 9.86 28.77 27.21
N LEU A 865 8.75 28.01 27.28
CA LEU A 865 8.74 26.58 26.96
C LEU A 865 9.07 26.30 25.49
N ALA A 866 8.57 27.12 24.56
CA ALA A 866 8.90 26.99 23.15
C ALA A 866 10.39 27.27 22.87
N ASP A 867 10.97 28.26 23.55
CA ASP A 867 12.36 28.66 23.34
C ASP A 867 13.34 27.70 24.04
N ASN A 868 13.12 27.43 25.33
CA ASN A 868 14.08 26.76 26.22
C ASN A 868 13.64 25.37 26.72
N GLY A 869 12.40 24.95 26.46
CA GLY A 869 11.94 23.62 26.86
C GLY A 869 12.56 22.50 26.02
N GLU A 870 12.29 21.26 26.41
CA GLU A 870 12.64 20.05 25.66
C GLU A 870 11.41 19.17 25.37
N GLY A 871 11.56 18.22 24.45
CA GLY A 871 10.57 17.18 24.19
C GLY A 871 9.19 17.68 23.75
N ILE A 872 8.14 16.95 24.15
CA ILE A 872 6.73 17.19 23.79
C ILE A 872 6.26 18.57 24.27
N ALA A 873 6.70 19.04 25.44
CA ALA A 873 6.28 20.32 25.99
C ALA A 873 6.64 21.49 25.06
N LYS A 874 7.87 21.50 24.56
CA LYS A 874 8.34 22.50 23.58
C LYS A 874 7.54 22.41 22.28
N VAL A 875 7.34 21.21 21.75
CA VAL A 875 6.57 21.02 20.50
C VAL A 875 5.13 21.51 20.66
N ARG A 876 4.46 21.17 21.77
CA ARG A 876 3.10 21.64 22.07
C ARG A 876 3.04 23.16 22.23
N ALA A 877 4.00 23.75 22.95
CA ALA A 877 4.10 25.20 23.08
C ALA A 877 4.29 25.90 21.72
N CYS A 878 5.19 25.38 20.87
CA CYS A 878 5.39 25.87 19.53
C CYS A 878 4.12 25.77 18.67
N ASN A 879 3.41 24.64 18.76
CA ASN A 879 2.17 24.43 18.02
C ASN A 879 1.07 25.42 18.46
N ILE A 880 0.90 25.66 19.76
CA ILE A 880 -0.04 26.67 20.27
C ILE A 880 0.30 28.06 19.72
N LEU A 881 1.58 28.47 19.80
CA LEU A 881 2.03 29.78 19.32
C LEU A 881 1.90 29.94 17.80
N SER A 882 2.25 28.90 17.04
CA SER A 882 2.15 28.91 15.58
C SER A 882 0.70 28.92 15.11
N PHE A 883 -0.16 28.09 15.72
CA PHE A 883 -1.55 27.95 15.35
C PHE A 883 -2.39 29.18 15.73
N VAL A 884 -2.25 29.68 16.96
CA VAL A 884 -3.09 30.77 17.49
C VAL A 884 -2.53 32.15 17.12
N TYR A 885 -1.21 32.31 17.16
CA TYR A 885 -0.56 33.63 17.07
C TYR A 885 0.31 33.81 15.83
N GLY A 886 0.36 32.82 14.93
CA GLY A 886 1.15 32.88 13.69
C GLY A 886 2.65 33.06 13.93
N THR A 887 3.14 32.79 15.14
CA THR A 887 4.54 33.02 15.51
C THR A 887 5.41 31.91 14.92
N GLU A 888 6.40 32.28 14.10
CA GLU A 888 7.43 31.35 13.66
C GLU A 888 8.34 31.04 14.85
N CYS A 889 8.19 29.83 15.42
CA CYS A 889 9.09 29.38 16.46
C CYS A 889 10.50 29.20 15.89
N ASN A 890 11.41 30.07 16.32
CA ASN A 890 12.78 30.05 15.89
C ASN A 890 13.53 28.94 16.64
N TYR A 891 13.73 27.79 15.99
CA TYR A 891 14.72 26.81 16.44
C TYR A 891 16.14 27.31 16.12
N ASN A 892 16.49 28.49 16.63
CA ASN A 892 17.89 28.79 16.85
C ASN A 892 18.34 27.83 17.93
N LEU A 893 19.02 26.76 17.54
CA LEU A 893 19.89 26.02 18.45
C LEU A 893 20.80 27.07 19.11
N LYS A 894 20.49 27.47 20.34
CA LYS A 894 21.53 27.90 21.26
C LYS A 894 22.39 26.67 21.44
N LEU A 895 23.52 26.66 20.73
CA LEU A 895 24.57 25.68 20.95
C LEU A 895 24.95 25.77 22.44
N PRO A 896 24.76 24.71 23.24
CA PRO A 896 25.44 24.64 24.51
C PRO A 896 26.94 24.60 24.21
N GLU A 897 27.73 25.41 24.92
CA GLU A 897 29.16 25.16 25.03
C GLU A 897 29.39 23.74 25.53
N ALA A 898 30.50 23.17 25.07
CA ALA A 898 30.91 21.80 25.30
C ALA A 898 30.65 21.34 26.74
N ASN A 899 30.01 20.16 26.87
CA ASN A 899 30.35 19.09 27.83
C ASN A 899 29.12 18.32 28.33
N HIS A 900 28.33 17.65 27.47
CA HIS A 900 27.59 16.47 27.92
C HIS A 900 27.49 15.45 26.79
N PHE A 901 28.21 14.35 26.96
CA PHE A 901 28.28 13.22 26.05
C PHE A 901 27.14 12.25 26.35
N PHE A 902 26.25 12.01 25.38
CA PHE A 902 25.39 10.82 25.38
C PHE A 902 25.79 9.87 24.25
N LYS A 903 26.31 8.74 24.73
CA LYS A 903 26.79 7.57 23.99
C LYS A 903 25.59 6.63 23.77
N THR A 904 25.62 5.83 22.72
CA THR A 904 24.40 5.31 22.06
C THR A 904 24.39 3.80 22.03
N ASP A 905 23.41 3.19 22.69
CA ASP A 905 23.20 1.76 22.68
C ASP A 905 23.10 1.19 21.26
N ASN A 906 23.99 0.24 20.98
CA ASN A 906 23.97 -0.60 19.80
C ASN A 906 22.97 -1.75 20.04
N ALA A 907 21.81 -1.69 19.41
CA ALA A 907 20.96 -2.88 19.30
C ALA A 907 21.59 -3.87 18.30
N PRO A 908 21.80 -5.16 18.65
CA PRO A 908 22.47 -6.13 17.80
C PRO A 908 21.62 -6.60 16.62
N ALA A 909 22.32 -7.00 15.57
CA ALA A 909 21.79 -7.65 14.38
C ALA A 909 21.44 -9.13 14.61
N GLY A 910 20.34 -9.58 14.00
CA GLY A 910 20.21 -10.90 13.35
C GLY A 910 19.96 -12.14 14.21
N LYS A 911 18.72 -12.64 14.19
CA LYS A 911 18.28 -13.93 13.60
C LYS A 911 16.95 -14.39 14.22
N ASP A 912 16.13 -14.99 13.36
CA ASP A 912 14.83 -15.62 13.61
C ASP A 912 13.62 -14.68 13.73
N ASN A 913 13.11 -14.36 12.53
CA ASN A 913 11.80 -13.80 12.25
C ASN A 913 10.71 -14.75 12.84
N PRO A 914 9.72 -14.28 13.64
CA PRO A 914 8.65 -15.11 14.19
C PRO A 914 7.71 -15.75 13.14
N LEU A 915 7.99 -15.52 11.84
CA LEU A 915 7.38 -16.20 10.70
C LEU A 915 8.09 -17.49 10.28
N LEU A 916 9.27 -17.80 10.84
CA LEU A 916 10.01 -19.02 10.55
C LEU A 916 9.71 -20.11 11.61
N PRO A 917 9.60 -21.37 11.20
CA PRO A 917 9.33 -22.46 12.14
C PRO A 917 10.54 -22.73 13.04
N PHE A 918 10.28 -23.03 14.32
CA PHE A 918 11.33 -23.34 15.29
C PHE A 918 10.90 -24.42 16.28
N ILE A 919 11.89 -25.06 16.91
CA ILE A 919 11.69 -25.88 18.11
C ILE A 919 12.91 -25.76 19.03
N ASN A 920 12.69 -25.40 20.29
CA ASN A 920 13.74 -25.19 21.27
C ASN A 920 13.46 -26.00 22.54
N ALA A 921 14.51 -26.52 23.16
CA ALA A 921 14.42 -27.41 24.33
C ALA A 921 15.07 -26.76 25.56
N PHE A 922 14.39 -26.82 26.72
CA PHE A 922 14.84 -26.21 27.97
C PHE A 922 14.41 -27.03 29.21
N PRO A 923 15.20 -27.10 30.28
CA PRO A 923 16.58 -26.62 30.37
C PRO A 923 17.50 -27.49 29.49
N ASN A 924 18.57 -26.90 28.95
CA ASN A 924 19.60 -27.63 28.22
C ASN A 924 20.98 -27.12 28.70
N PRO A 925 21.69 -27.87 29.55
CA PRO A 925 21.47 -29.29 29.87
C PRO A 925 20.21 -29.58 30.72
N ALA A 926 19.49 -30.65 30.38
CA ALA A 926 18.29 -31.13 31.08
C ALA A 926 18.64 -32.11 32.21
N LYS A 927 17.82 -32.17 33.26
CA LYS A 927 17.94 -33.16 34.36
C LYS A 927 16.77 -34.15 34.37
N ASP A 928 15.74 -33.85 35.17
CA ASP A 928 14.59 -34.74 35.36
C ASP A 928 13.51 -34.53 34.31
N TYR A 929 13.45 -33.35 33.70
CA TYR A 929 12.50 -33.00 32.66
C TYR A 929 13.15 -32.12 31.61
N ILE A 930 12.55 -32.12 30.42
CA ILE A 930 12.88 -31.20 29.35
C ILE A 930 11.60 -30.73 28.68
N GLU A 931 11.52 -29.45 28.40
CA GLU A 931 10.39 -28.78 27.79
C GLU A 931 10.74 -28.29 26.40
N PHE A 932 9.84 -28.49 25.45
CA PHE A 932 9.97 -28.04 24.08
C PHE A 932 8.98 -26.93 23.77
N SER A 933 9.46 -25.74 23.39
CA SER A 933 8.64 -24.70 22.77
C SER A 933 8.80 -24.75 21.25
N TYR A 934 7.70 -24.66 20.51
CA TYR A 934 7.73 -24.79 19.05
C TYR A 934 6.79 -23.83 18.32
N ASN A 935 7.07 -23.60 17.03
CA ASN A 935 6.22 -22.92 16.05
C ASN A 935 6.27 -23.68 14.72
N LEU A 936 5.10 -24.00 14.15
CA LEU A 936 4.96 -24.70 12.88
C LEU A 936 5.03 -23.73 11.68
N PRO A 937 5.48 -24.20 10.50
CA PRO A 937 5.58 -23.35 9.32
C PRO A 937 4.21 -22.85 8.84
N VAL A 938 4.20 -21.69 8.15
CA VAL A 938 2.98 -21.12 7.57
C VAL A 938 2.28 -22.14 6.66
N GLY A 939 1.01 -22.43 6.95
CA GLY A 939 0.19 -23.42 6.23
C GLY A 939 0.14 -24.83 6.84
N ALA A 940 0.90 -25.11 7.91
CA ALA A 940 0.78 -26.38 8.64
C ALA A 940 -0.22 -26.26 9.80
N MET A 941 -1.23 -27.16 9.81
CA MET A 941 -2.20 -27.28 10.92
C MET A 941 -1.78 -28.31 11.98
N GLU A 942 -0.85 -29.21 11.65
CA GLU A 942 -0.32 -30.24 12.54
C GLU A 942 1.19 -30.46 12.34
N GLY A 943 1.86 -30.94 13.38
CA GLY A 943 3.28 -31.31 13.35
C GLY A 943 3.61 -32.49 14.26
N ALA A 944 4.88 -32.88 14.32
CA ALA A 944 5.36 -33.92 15.23
C ALA A 944 6.78 -33.62 15.73
N LEU A 945 6.98 -33.83 17.03
CA LEU A 945 8.27 -33.87 17.69
C LEU A 945 8.77 -35.32 17.75
N SER A 946 10.00 -35.57 17.31
CA SER A 946 10.67 -36.86 17.42
C SER A 946 12.04 -36.69 18.09
N ILE A 947 12.32 -37.46 19.13
CA ILE A 947 13.58 -37.44 19.87
C ILE A 947 14.30 -38.76 19.65
N THR A 948 15.58 -38.71 19.33
CA THR A 948 16.43 -39.86 19.02
C THR A 948 17.73 -39.82 19.83
N ASP A 949 18.33 -40.98 20.07
CA ASP A 949 19.71 -41.06 20.52
C ASP A 949 20.68 -40.77 19.35
N LEU A 950 21.99 -40.67 19.63
CA LEU A 950 23.00 -40.43 18.59
C LEU A 950 23.15 -41.57 17.57
N LYS A 951 22.56 -42.73 17.82
CA LYS A 951 22.53 -43.87 16.88
C LYS A 951 21.28 -43.86 16.00
N GLY A 952 20.41 -42.86 16.16
CA GLY A 952 19.18 -42.69 15.41
C GLY A 952 18.01 -43.52 15.93
N MET A 953 18.11 -44.16 17.09
CA MET A 953 16.97 -44.84 17.69
C MET A 953 16.00 -43.84 18.30
N VAL A 954 14.71 -43.94 17.96
CA VAL A 954 13.65 -43.06 18.49
C VAL A 954 13.37 -43.39 19.94
N ILE A 955 13.57 -42.41 20.82
CA ILE A 955 13.37 -42.49 22.27
C ILE A 955 11.99 -41.95 22.65
N HIS A 956 11.50 -40.94 21.95
CA HIS A 956 10.18 -40.34 22.20
C HIS A 956 9.61 -39.71 20.93
N LYS A 957 8.29 -39.78 20.76
CA LYS A 957 7.58 -39.14 19.64
C LYS A 957 6.23 -38.60 20.12
N GLN A 958 5.92 -37.36 19.76
CA GLN A 958 4.72 -36.66 20.18
C GLN A 958 4.09 -35.89 19.02
N GLN A 959 2.78 -36.05 18.81
CA GLN A 959 2.02 -35.28 17.83
C GLN A 959 1.72 -33.87 18.38
N LEU A 960 1.80 -32.87 17.52
CA LEU A 960 1.59 -31.45 17.82
C LEU A 960 0.31 -30.99 17.11
N THR A 961 -0.73 -30.67 17.88
CA THR A 961 -2.07 -30.31 17.37
C THR A 961 -2.32 -28.80 17.36
N ALA A 962 -1.36 -27.99 17.83
CA ALA A 962 -1.45 -26.54 17.83
C ALA A 962 -0.34 -25.94 16.97
N LYS A 963 -0.57 -24.76 16.39
CA LYS A 963 0.41 -24.06 15.53
C LYS A 963 1.66 -23.61 16.30
N TYR A 964 1.47 -23.28 17.57
CA TYR A 964 2.52 -22.99 18.55
C TYR A 964 2.17 -23.69 19.86
N GLY A 965 3.16 -24.03 20.67
CA GLY A 965 2.90 -24.66 21.96
C GLY A 965 4.14 -25.04 22.75
N GLN A 966 3.89 -25.56 23.94
CA GLN A 966 4.89 -26.05 24.88
C GLN A 966 4.57 -27.49 25.29
N ILE A 967 5.60 -28.33 25.40
CA ILE A 967 5.47 -29.74 25.79
C ILE A 967 6.59 -30.09 26.76
N ALA A 968 6.23 -30.48 27.98
CA ALA A 968 7.17 -31.03 28.95
C ALA A 968 7.24 -32.56 28.84
N ILE A 969 8.45 -33.11 28.85
CA ILE A 969 8.74 -34.55 28.78
C ILE A 969 9.57 -34.93 30.01
N ASP A 970 9.12 -35.95 30.72
CA ASP A 970 9.87 -36.56 31.83
C ASP A 970 11.03 -37.41 31.27
N THR A 971 12.24 -37.10 31.74
CA THR A 971 13.48 -37.74 31.27
C THR A 971 14.20 -38.53 32.36
N ARG A 972 13.58 -38.71 33.53
CA ARG A 972 14.18 -39.46 34.66
C ARG A 972 14.56 -40.89 34.30
N GLN A 973 13.88 -41.51 33.35
CA GLN A 973 14.18 -42.88 32.89
C GLN A 973 15.22 -42.95 31.76
N TRP A 974 15.67 -41.80 31.23
CA TRP A 974 16.55 -41.76 30.07
C TRP A 974 18.02 -41.82 30.50
N GLN A 975 18.90 -42.38 29.67
CA GLN A 975 20.32 -42.46 30.01
C GLN A 975 20.99 -41.08 29.89
N GLN A 976 22.02 -40.81 30.71
CA GLN A 976 22.81 -39.59 30.57
C GLN A 976 23.48 -39.57 29.18
N GLY A 977 23.44 -38.42 28.49
CA GLY A 977 24.01 -38.32 27.14
C GLY A 977 23.34 -37.25 26.29
N ALA A 978 23.79 -37.14 25.03
CA ALA A 978 23.22 -36.23 24.06
C ALA A 978 22.09 -36.90 23.26
N TYR A 979 21.03 -36.14 23.03
CA TYR A 979 19.86 -36.54 22.26
C TYR A 979 19.61 -35.54 21.14
N LEU A 980 19.09 -36.02 20.02
CA LEU A 980 18.66 -35.21 18.89
C LEU A 980 17.15 -35.09 18.89
N TYR A 981 16.62 -33.89 18.65
CA TYR A 981 15.19 -33.66 18.55
C TYR A 981 14.85 -32.96 17.25
N ILE A 982 13.80 -33.48 16.60
CA ILE A 982 13.40 -33.13 15.25
C ILE A 982 11.95 -32.67 15.29
N LEU A 983 11.70 -31.47 14.78
CA LEU A 983 10.36 -31.00 14.43
C LEU A 983 10.07 -31.37 12.98
N SER A 984 8.90 -31.96 12.74
CA SER A 984 8.40 -32.25 11.41
C SER A 984 6.98 -31.70 11.21
N ALA A 985 6.66 -31.25 10.00
CA ALA A 985 5.33 -30.80 9.60
C ALA A 985 5.05 -31.29 8.17
N ASN A 986 3.81 -31.70 7.88
CA ASN A 986 3.41 -32.25 6.58
C ASN A 986 4.35 -33.35 6.03
N GLY A 987 4.89 -34.20 6.93
CA GLY A 987 5.80 -35.30 6.57
C GLY A 987 7.24 -34.88 6.24
N LYS A 988 7.61 -33.60 6.38
CA LYS A 988 8.97 -33.09 6.15
C LYS A 988 9.60 -32.61 7.46
N MET A 989 10.91 -32.81 7.59
CA MET A 989 11.70 -32.27 8.70
C MET A 989 11.85 -30.75 8.53
N VAL A 990 11.56 -30.03 9.60
CA VAL A 990 11.50 -28.56 9.65
C VAL A 990 12.67 -27.99 10.45
N ALA A 991 13.02 -28.63 11.56
CA ALA A 991 14.14 -28.25 12.40
C ALA A 991 14.76 -29.48 13.07
N ASN A 992 16.06 -29.44 13.32
CA ASN A 992 16.82 -30.52 13.95
C ASN A 992 17.89 -29.94 14.88
N HIS A 993 17.82 -30.28 16.15
CA HIS A 993 18.65 -29.71 17.20
C HIS A 993 19.08 -30.80 18.19
N LYS A 994 19.93 -30.43 19.15
CA LYS A 994 20.45 -31.34 20.17
C LYS A 994 20.22 -30.79 21.56
N PHE A 995 20.00 -31.68 22.53
CA PHE A 995 20.08 -31.35 23.94
C PHE A 995 20.90 -32.39 24.70
N VAL A 996 21.42 -31.99 25.86
CA VAL A 996 22.24 -32.84 26.71
C VAL A 996 21.48 -33.13 28.00
N LEU A 997 21.42 -34.39 28.38
CA LEU A 997 20.89 -34.83 29.67
C LEU A 997 22.06 -34.99 30.63
N VAL A 998 22.03 -34.26 31.75
CA VAL A 998 22.98 -34.35 32.86
C VAL A 998 22.23 -34.87 34.08
N LYS A 999 22.72 -35.94 34.69
CA LYS A 999 22.12 -36.56 35.86
C LYS A 999 23.01 -36.38 37.08
#